data_AF-A0A3R6UDI9-F1
#
_entry.id   AF-A0A3R6UDI9-F1
#
_cell.length_a   1.000
_cell.length_b   1.000
_cell.length_c   1.000
_cell.angle_alpha   90.00
_cell.angle_beta   90.00
_cell.angle_gamma   90.00
#
_symmetry.space_group_name_H-M   'P 1'
#
loop_
_entity.id
_entity.type
_entity.pdbx_description
1 polymer ?
#
loop_
_entity_poly.entity_id
_entity_poly.type
_entity_poly.pdbx_seq_one_letter_code
_entity_poly.pdbx_strand_id
1 'polypeptide(L)'
;MGKRKKLLGLVLVVCMLFTLTPITSRADVTTEKWTDFTAADFAGGSGTKNDPYQIATAGQLAKLASEVNSGVPEQTHSGEYFKLTAPIDLSGKRWIPIGYGNASSKAFSGYFDGNNQVITGLYVDERGNNVCAGLFGVVVAVSDETVLKNFCIENATIYAGNSTDASASPDIYGAGVLVGSLTTMGGSRATFVGVENCQGTGQVDSKMYAGGLIGDASRAHVSDCSADVTVTGRCISGGFIGNVFQGSYKNCTAKGSVSGGWSTGGFAGCVFESDASVEIEHCASYGNVEANNWNTGGFVGYLEKGKIRNSVSYGNVKSTVAGWEPKTGGFSGTNTKGNIQNCNAAGTVTGSHPTIAPGGFIGYDNNGTTAGCAFDKKKNPSLNAVGADSGTPGSNQIKAADTTSLLSNICGSYLGGHTLSKVDRKEATHLTEGNIQYWVCANCGGYFSDASGANMITSLDVVIAKSAEHTADRTGWHSDADNHWNTCECGEKINQSGHSFTWVIDKEATSTEKGSKHEQCTVCNYAKTAVEIPPVKTGTEETKTSYKIIEGSESSYVLQSGNSLTIRVDAEFSKFAGIKVDGVQIGKDNYDVKSGSTIVTLKSSYLNTLTAGTHNLEMLWTDGSASTTFTIQASVNQNPDNKNQETATASNTQPATQTNTKQTTDKSPKTGDYNNPLVWAAWLIVSEIIIASTVYYRKKKHL
;
A
#
# COMPACT_ATOMS: atom_id res chain seq x y z
N MET A 1 6.46 40.12 16.45
CA MET A 1 7.58 39.38 17.11
C MET A 1 7.47 37.83 17.07
N GLY A 2 6.44 37.22 16.45
CA GLY A 2 6.24 35.74 16.51
C GLY A 2 6.83 34.90 15.37
N LYS A 3 7.11 35.46 14.18
CA LYS A 3 7.59 34.68 13.01
C LYS A 3 9.11 34.49 12.95
N ARG A 4 9.90 35.41 13.51
CA ARG A 4 11.38 35.29 13.55
C ARG A 4 11.90 34.25 14.55
N LYS A 5 11.15 33.93 15.61
CA LYS A 5 11.55 32.90 16.59
C LYS A 5 11.36 31.47 16.06
N LYS A 6 10.37 31.22 15.20
CA LYS A 6 10.14 29.89 14.59
C LYS A 6 11.18 29.54 13.51
N LEU A 7 11.64 30.53 12.74
CA LEU A 7 12.69 30.31 11.74
C LEU A 7 14.07 30.09 12.39
N LEU A 8 14.37 30.79 13.49
CA LEU A 8 15.61 30.59 14.25
C LEU A 8 15.64 29.23 14.97
N GLY A 9 14.49 28.76 15.46
CA GLY A 9 14.35 27.41 16.03
C GLY A 9 14.50 26.29 15.00
N LEU A 10 13.99 26.48 13.78
CA LEU A 10 14.13 25.50 12.70
C LEU A 10 15.57 25.42 12.17
N VAL A 11 16.27 26.56 12.09
CA VAL A 11 17.69 26.61 11.68
C VAL A 11 18.62 26.02 12.74
N LEU A 12 18.32 26.17 14.04
CA LEU A 12 19.06 25.52 15.11
C LEU A 12 18.87 23.99 15.15
N VAL A 13 17.68 23.49 14.82
CA VAL A 13 17.42 22.03 14.70
C VAL A 13 18.10 21.45 13.47
N VAL A 14 18.14 22.17 12.35
CA VAL A 14 18.89 21.75 11.15
C VAL A 14 20.41 21.82 11.40
N CYS A 15 20.92 22.80 12.14
CA CYS A 15 22.33 22.84 12.53
C CYS A 15 22.71 21.76 13.56
N MET A 16 21.80 21.34 14.44
CA MET A 16 22.03 20.18 15.33
C MET A 16 21.97 18.83 14.59
N LEU A 17 21.25 18.74 13.47
CA LEU A 17 21.19 17.54 12.62
C LEU A 17 22.42 17.40 11.70
N PHE A 18 23.13 18.49 11.40
CA PHE A 18 24.39 18.48 10.64
C PHE A 18 25.67 18.38 11.50
N THR A 19 25.56 18.33 12.84
CA THR A 19 26.69 18.06 13.75
C THR A 19 26.66 16.67 14.40
N LEU A 20 25.76 15.78 13.94
CA LEU A 20 25.77 14.36 14.27
C LEU A 20 26.50 13.55 13.19
N THR A 21 27.56 14.08 12.58
CA THR A 21 28.64 13.17 12.21
C THR A 21 29.22 12.68 13.53
N PRO A 22 29.38 11.37 13.76
CA PRO A 22 30.28 10.95 14.81
C PRO A 22 31.63 11.52 14.39
N ILE A 23 32.05 12.63 15.02
CA ILE A 23 33.45 12.81 15.31
C ILE A 23 33.73 11.61 16.20
N THR A 24 34.16 10.51 15.59
CA THR A 24 34.88 9.48 16.30
C THR A 24 36.07 10.21 16.91
N SER A 25 35.88 10.67 18.16
CA SER A 25 36.99 10.83 19.08
C SER A 25 37.78 9.54 18.94
N ARG A 26 38.97 9.64 18.35
CA ARG A 26 39.86 8.52 18.12
C ARG A 26 40.08 7.90 19.49
N ALA A 27 39.37 6.81 19.78
CA ALA A 27 39.63 5.99 20.93
C ALA A 27 41.12 5.65 20.87
N ASP A 28 41.82 5.82 21.98
CA ASP A 28 43.21 5.42 22.11
C ASP A 28 43.37 4.04 21.48
N VAL A 29 44.31 3.92 20.54
CA VAL A 29 44.65 2.64 19.92
C VAL A 29 45.11 1.75 21.07
N THR A 30 44.32 0.74 21.43
CA THR A 30 44.70 -0.26 22.42
C THR A 30 46.01 -0.90 21.94
N THR A 31 47.12 -0.61 22.63
CA THR A 31 48.45 -1.11 22.25
C THR A 31 48.60 -2.61 22.54
N GLU A 32 47.90 -3.10 23.57
CA GLU A 32 47.85 -4.52 23.93
C GLU A 32 47.07 -5.35 22.91
N LYS A 33 47.59 -6.53 22.58
CA LYS A 33 46.96 -7.51 21.67
C LYS A 33 46.51 -8.74 22.44
N TRP A 34 45.39 -9.33 22.06
CA TRP A 34 44.89 -10.56 22.69
C TRP A 34 45.86 -11.74 22.63
N THR A 35 46.71 -11.81 21.61
CA THR A 35 47.76 -12.83 21.47
C THR A 35 48.85 -12.76 22.54
N ASP A 36 48.93 -11.67 23.30
CA ASP A 36 49.85 -11.55 24.44
C ASP A 36 49.25 -12.14 25.75
N PHE A 37 47.97 -12.52 25.71
CA PHE A 37 47.18 -12.98 26.86
C PHE A 37 46.45 -14.30 26.56
N THR A 38 47.10 -15.19 25.81
CA THR A 38 46.54 -16.50 25.48
C THR A 38 46.42 -17.37 26.73
N ALA A 39 45.39 -18.21 26.76
CA ALA A 39 45.29 -19.27 27.75
C ALA A 39 46.32 -20.37 27.45
N ALA A 40 46.74 -21.12 28.47
CA ALA A 40 47.60 -22.28 28.28
C ALA A 40 46.88 -23.41 27.53
N ASP A 41 45.61 -23.67 27.90
CA ASP A 41 44.80 -24.78 27.41
C ASP A 41 43.38 -24.34 27.05
N PHE A 42 42.73 -25.10 26.17
CA PHE A 42 41.29 -25.03 25.95
C PHE A 42 40.53 -25.54 27.19
N ALA A 43 39.23 -25.21 27.31
CA ALA A 43 38.44 -25.59 28.49
C ALA A 43 38.18 -27.10 28.58
N GLY A 44 38.35 -27.82 27.48
CA GLY A 44 38.16 -29.26 27.35
C GLY A 44 38.01 -29.68 25.89
N GLY A 45 37.71 -30.95 25.67
CA GLY A 45 37.53 -31.55 24.36
C GLY A 45 38.83 -31.98 23.69
N SER A 46 38.73 -32.93 22.76
CA SER A 46 39.86 -33.50 22.02
C SER A 46 39.97 -32.99 20.57
N GLY A 47 39.20 -31.96 20.20
CA GLY A 47 39.17 -31.41 18.84
C GLY A 47 38.46 -32.28 17.80
N THR A 48 37.80 -33.37 18.20
CA THR A 48 37.07 -34.24 17.27
C THR A 48 35.64 -33.76 17.07
N LYS A 49 34.96 -34.22 16.02
CA LYS A 49 33.56 -33.86 15.75
C LYS A 49 32.61 -34.14 16.91
N ASN A 50 32.83 -35.24 17.64
CA ASN A 50 32.00 -35.66 18.77
C ASN A 50 32.47 -35.06 20.10
N ASP A 51 33.70 -34.56 20.16
CA ASP A 51 34.30 -33.95 21.34
C ASP A 51 35.14 -32.72 20.93
N PRO A 52 34.48 -31.63 20.52
CA PRO A 52 35.15 -30.43 20.01
C PRO A 52 35.90 -29.70 21.13
N TYR A 53 36.98 -29.00 20.78
CA TYR A 53 37.65 -28.11 21.72
C TYR A 53 36.69 -27.03 22.22
N GLN A 54 36.62 -26.89 23.54
CA GLN A 54 35.71 -25.99 24.21
C GLN A 54 36.37 -24.64 24.50
N ILE A 55 35.74 -23.56 24.07
CA ILE A 55 36.21 -22.18 24.28
C ILE A 55 35.18 -21.46 25.15
N ALA A 56 35.61 -21.01 26.33
CA ALA A 56 34.78 -20.31 27.32
C ALA A 56 35.29 -18.89 27.62
N THR A 57 36.50 -18.53 27.16
CA THR A 57 37.16 -17.26 27.48
C THR A 57 37.87 -16.65 26.28
N ALA A 58 38.07 -15.33 26.30
CA ALA A 58 38.80 -14.62 25.26
C ALA A 58 40.25 -15.09 25.09
N GLY A 59 40.93 -15.44 26.19
CA GLY A 59 42.29 -16.00 26.15
C GLY A 59 42.36 -17.35 25.42
N GLN A 60 41.32 -18.19 25.51
CA GLN A 60 41.24 -19.46 24.78
C GLN A 60 40.96 -19.25 23.28
N LEU A 61 40.13 -18.27 22.94
CA LEU A 61 39.92 -17.90 21.54
C LEU A 61 41.21 -17.29 20.94
N ALA A 62 41.93 -16.48 21.72
CA ALA A 62 43.22 -15.92 21.34
C ALA A 62 44.31 -17.00 21.20
N LYS A 63 44.25 -18.07 22.00
CA LYS A 63 45.12 -19.26 21.84
C LYS A 63 44.94 -19.87 20.44
N LEU A 64 43.70 -20.14 20.04
CA LEU A 64 43.40 -20.61 18.67
C LEU A 64 43.97 -19.68 17.60
N ALA A 65 43.77 -18.36 17.76
CA ALA A 65 44.35 -17.37 16.85
C ALA A 65 45.88 -17.49 16.77
N SER A 66 46.56 -17.56 17.91
CA SER A 66 48.03 -17.66 17.99
C SER A 66 48.55 -18.93 17.34
N GLU A 67 47.93 -20.08 17.62
CA GLU A 67 48.34 -21.40 17.10
C GLU A 67 48.17 -21.46 15.58
N VAL A 68 47.01 -21.07 15.05
CA VAL A 68 46.75 -21.01 13.60
C VAL A 68 47.74 -20.05 12.91
N ASN A 69 47.95 -18.87 13.49
CA ASN A 69 48.80 -17.82 12.91
C ASN A 69 50.30 -18.15 12.95
N SER A 70 50.71 -19.14 13.75
CA SER A 70 52.09 -19.63 13.80
C SER A 70 52.50 -20.26 12.47
N GLY A 71 51.56 -20.90 11.74
CA GLY A 71 51.84 -21.68 10.55
C GLY A 71 52.65 -22.96 10.82
N VAL A 72 52.83 -23.35 12.09
CA VAL A 72 53.49 -24.60 12.48
C VAL A 72 52.53 -25.75 12.16
N PRO A 73 52.96 -26.77 11.38
CA PRO A 73 52.07 -27.84 10.90
C PRO A 73 51.21 -28.49 11.99
N GLU A 74 51.79 -28.73 13.17
CA GLU A 74 51.16 -29.37 14.33
C GLU A 74 50.15 -28.46 15.06
N GLN A 75 50.11 -27.17 14.74
CA GLN A 75 49.25 -26.14 15.38
C GLN A 75 48.28 -25.49 14.40
N THR A 76 48.18 -26.01 13.17
CA THR A 76 47.27 -25.48 12.14
C THR A 76 45.79 -25.72 12.43
N HIS A 77 45.48 -26.67 13.33
CA HIS A 77 44.13 -27.09 13.68
C HIS A 77 43.26 -27.51 12.47
N SER A 78 43.91 -28.06 11.44
CA SER A 78 43.25 -28.46 10.21
C SER A 78 42.30 -29.64 10.44
N GLY A 79 41.02 -29.47 10.11
CA GLY A 79 39.98 -30.49 10.28
C GLY A 79 39.51 -30.71 11.72
N GLU A 80 40.02 -29.95 12.69
CA GLU A 80 39.59 -30.02 14.09
C GLU A 80 38.36 -29.15 14.36
N TYR A 81 37.61 -29.50 15.41
CA TYR A 81 36.32 -28.89 15.74
C TYR A 81 36.42 -28.06 17.01
N PHE A 82 35.81 -26.87 16.98
CA PHE A 82 35.78 -25.90 18.05
C PHE A 82 34.34 -25.54 18.38
N LYS A 83 34.05 -25.36 19.68
CA LYS A 83 32.73 -24.98 20.16
C LYS A 83 32.81 -23.91 21.24
N LEU A 84 32.05 -22.82 21.08
CA LEU A 84 31.86 -21.87 22.17
C LEU A 84 30.94 -22.46 23.25
N THR A 85 31.34 -22.28 24.51
CA THR A 85 30.59 -22.76 25.69
C THR A 85 30.12 -21.63 26.59
N ALA A 86 30.57 -20.39 26.32
CA ALA A 86 30.13 -19.17 26.97
C ALA A 86 30.27 -17.97 26.01
N PRO A 87 29.59 -16.84 26.28
CA PRO A 87 29.84 -15.59 25.57
C PRO A 87 31.28 -15.11 25.76
N ILE A 88 31.85 -14.45 24.76
CA ILE A 88 33.24 -13.98 24.77
C ILE A 88 33.28 -12.46 24.65
N ASP A 89 33.89 -11.78 25.60
CA ASP A 89 34.18 -10.35 25.48
C ASP A 89 35.63 -10.12 25.03
N LEU A 90 35.79 -9.52 23.85
CA LEU A 90 37.08 -9.14 23.28
C LEU A 90 37.43 -7.67 23.53
N SER A 91 36.62 -6.94 24.29
CA SER A 91 36.85 -5.52 24.56
C SER A 91 38.19 -5.25 25.28
N GLY A 92 38.73 -4.04 25.07
CA GLY A 92 39.92 -3.55 25.76
C GLY A 92 41.27 -3.95 25.17
N LYS A 93 41.32 -4.80 24.14
CA LYS A 93 42.56 -5.20 23.45
C LYS A 93 42.34 -5.30 21.94
N ARG A 94 43.41 -5.13 21.17
CA ARG A 94 43.37 -5.38 19.73
C ARG A 94 43.30 -6.88 19.45
N TRP A 95 42.38 -7.26 18.58
CA TRP A 95 42.27 -8.60 18.03
C TRP A 95 43.23 -8.79 16.85
N ILE A 96 43.90 -9.94 16.82
CA ILE A 96 44.64 -10.42 15.65
C ILE A 96 43.80 -11.53 15.02
N PRO A 97 43.34 -11.35 13.76
CA PRO A 97 42.46 -12.31 13.10
C PRO A 97 42.98 -13.75 13.16
N ILE A 98 42.08 -14.73 13.38
CA ILE A 98 42.41 -16.15 13.20
C ILE A 98 42.57 -16.38 11.69
N GLY A 99 43.74 -16.80 11.24
CA GLY A 99 43.99 -16.84 9.80
C GLY A 99 44.69 -15.58 9.27
N TYR A 100 45.67 -15.04 10.00
CA TYR A 100 46.28 -13.75 9.71
C TYR A 100 47.09 -13.72 8.41
N GLY A 101 46.88 -12.68 7.61
CA GLY A 101 47.57 -12.43 6.35
C GLY A 101 46.64 -12.54 5.14
N ASN A 102 47.23 -12.84 3.98
CA ASN A 102 46.52 -13.09 2.72
C ASN A 102 46.79 -14.49 2.15
N ALA A 103 47.62 -15.28 2.83
CA ALA A 103 48.12 -16.56 2.36
C ALA A 103 47.39 -17.75 3.01
N SER A 104 47.21 -18.83 2.26
CA SER A 104 46.56 -20.05 2.74
C SER A 104 47.35 -20.81 3.81
N SER A 105 48.68 -20.61 3.91
CA SER A 105 49.55 -21.32 4.86
C SER A 105 49.28 -20.99 6.33
N LYS A 106 48.58 -19.89 6.60
CA LYS A 106 48.13 -19.50 7.93
C LYS A 106 46.62 -19.54 8.08
N ALA A 107 45.88 -19.98 7.07
CA ALA A 107 44.42 -19.92 7.09
C ALA A 107 43.82 -20.83 8.16
N PHE A 108 42.70 -20.41 8.73
CA PHE A 108 41.90 -21.30 9.56
C PHE A 108 41.26 -22.39 8.69
N SER A 109 41.46 -23.64 9.07
CA SER A 109 40.97 -24.80 8.32
C SER A 109 40.29 -25.86 9.19
N GLY A 110 39.84 -25.47 10.38
CA GLY A 110 38.98 -26.27 11.27
C GLY A 110 37.49 -25.94 11.09
N TYR A 111 36.66 -26.39 12.02
CA TYR A 111 35.21 -26.13 12.08
C TYR A 111 34.87 -25.39 13.37
N PHE A 112 34.17 -24.27 13.27
CA PHE A 112 33.85 -23.40 14.40
C PHE A 112 32.34 -23.29 14.60
N ASP A 113 31.83 -23.90 15.66
CA ASP A 113 30.44 -23.79 16.10
C ASP A 113 30.33 -22.82 17.27
N GLY A 114 29.74 -21.67 17.01
CA GLY A 114 29.49 -20.66 18.00
C GLY A 114 28.42 -21.02 19.03
N ASN A 115 27.67 -22.11 18.84
CA ASN A 115 26.67 -22.60 19.79
C ASN A 115 25.67 -21.53 20.26
N ASN A 116 25.27 -20.65 19.34
CA ASN A 116 24.42 -19.47 19.53
C ASN A 116 24.95 -18.49 20.60
N GLN A 117 26.26 -18.49 20.85
CA GLN A 117 26.91 -17.54 21.75
C GLN A 117 27.19 -16.21 21.04
N VAL A 118 27.42 -15.18 21.85
CA VAL A 118 27.75 -13.83 21.40
C VAL A 118 29.22 -13.54 21.69
N ILE A 119 29.88 -12.92 20.72
CA ILE A 119 31.23 -12.34 20.85
C ILE A 119 31.08 -10.82 20.81
N THR A 120 31.57 -10.10 21.81
CA THR A 120 31.44 -8.63 21.89
C THR A 120 32.79 -7.92 21.78
N GLY A 121 32.77 -6.65 21.36
CA GLY A 121 33.91 -5.75 21.52
C GLY A 121 35.10 -6.04 20.60
N LEU A 122 34.86 -6.72 19.47
CA LEU A 122 35.89 -7.06 18.48
C LEU A 122 36.52 -5.77 17.90
N TYR A 123 37.80 -5.54 18.15
CA TYR A 123 38.55 -4.42 17.57
C TYR A 123 39.73 -4.91 16.72
N VAL A 124 39.69 -4.67 15.41
CA VAL A 124 40.74 -5.05 14.45
C VAL A 124 41.24 -3.79 13.73
N ASP A 125 42.56 -3.61 13.68
CA ASP A 125 43.18 -2.50 12.96
C ASP A 125 44.39 -2.97 12.13
N GLU A 126 44.15 -3.21 10.85
CA GLU A 126 45.12 -3.63 9.85
C GLU A 126 45.46 -2.53 8.83
N ARG A 127 45.24 -1.25 9.20
CA ARG A 127 45.70 -0.12 8.40
C ARG A 127 47.22 -0.17 8.26
N GLY A 128 47.72 0.06 7.06
CA GLY A 128 49.15 -0.06 6.76
C GLY A 128 49.65 -1.46 6.42
N ASN A 129 48.87 -2.52 6.68
CA ASN A 129 49.35 -3.90 6.51
C ASN A 129 48.85 -4.57 5.22
N ASN A 130 47.75 -4.09 4.64
CA ASN A 130 47.10 -4.68 3.45
C ASN A 130 46.79 -6.18 3.62
N VAL A 131 46.29 -6.58 4.78
CA VAL A 131 45.91 -7.97 5.10
C VAL A 131 44.43 -8.11 5.39
N CYS A 132 43.92 -9.34 5.27
CA CYS A 132 42.54 -9.66 5.57
C CYS A 132 42.19 -9.39 7.05
N ALA A 133 40.98 -8.86 7.30
CA ALA A 133 40.56 -8.42 8.62
C ALA A 133 39.14 -8.91 8.97
N GLY A 134 38.96 -9.29 10.24
CA GLY A 134 37.72 -9.85 10.79
C GLY A 134 37.99 -10.59 12.09
N LEU A 135 36.99 -11.28 12.64
CA LEU A 135 37.27 -12.31 13.66
C LEU A 135 38.23 -13.36 13.06
N PHE A 136 37.93 -13.76 11.82
CA PHE A 136 38.80 -14.54 10.96
C PHE A 136 39.42 -13.68 9.87
N GLY A 137 40.69 -13.91 9.55
CA GLY A 137 41.38 -13.29 8.41
C GLY A 137 41.05 -14.07 7.15
N VAL A 138 41.71 -15.21 6.97
CA VAL A 138 41.49 -16.16 5.87
C VAL A 138 40.99 -17.49 6.41
N VAL A 139 39.93 -18.01 5.78
CA VAL A 139 39.33 -19.31 6.09
C VAL A 139 39.34 -20.20 4.85
N VAL A 140 39.78 -21.44 5.02
CA VAL A 140 39.84 -22.47 3.98
C VAL A 140 39.07 -23.70 4.41
N ALA A 141 38.21 -24.23 3.55
CA ALA A 141 37.53 -25.49 3.80
C ALA A 141 38.43 -26.68 3.45
N VAL A 142 38.41 -27.73 4.28
CA VAL A 142 39.08 -29.02 4.01
C VAL A 142 38.11 -30.11 3.54
N SER A 143 36.81 -29.91 3.75
CA SER A 143 35.71 -30.74 3.25
C SER A 143 34.48 -29.88 2.96
N ASP A 144 33.46 -30.50 2.36
CA ASP A 144 32.15 -29.89 2.07
C ASP A 144 31.23 -29.87 3.32
N GLU A 145 31.78 -29.45 4.47
CA GLU A 145 31.03 -29.24 5.72
C GLU A 145 31.07 -27.76 6.10
N THR A 146 30.00 -27.28 6.74
CA THR A 146 29.89 -25.89 7.21
C THR A 146 31.03 -25.56 8.19
N VAL A 147 31.85 -24.59 7.83
CA VAL A 147 33.07 -24.20 8.53
C VAL A 147 32.79 -23.24 9.68
N LEU A 148 31.92 -22.25 9.48
CA LEU A 148 31.55 -21.26 10.50
C LEU A 148 30.05 -21.28 10.71
N LYS A 149 29.59 -21.51 11.95
CA LYS A 149 28.15 -21.47 12.23
C LYS A 149 27.74 -21.04 13.63
N ASN A 150 26.53 -20.51 13.74
CA ASN A 150 25.80 -20.29 15.00
C ASN A 150 26.44 -19.30 15.98
N PHE A 151 26.78 -18.09 15.56
CA PHE A 151 27.17 -17.03 16.51
C PHE A 151 26.85 -15.62 16.03
N CYS A 152 26.78 -14.72 17.00
CA CYS A 152 26.66 -13.28 16.77
C CYS A 152 27.95 -12.58 17.20
N ILE A 153 28.43 -11.64 16.39
CA ILE A 153 29.49 -10.70 16.77
C ILE A 153 28.86 -9.32 16.92
N GLU A 154 28.94 -8.74 18.11
CA GLU A 154 28.33 -7.44 18.41
C GLU A 154 29.39 -6.35 18.64
N ASN A 155 29.08 -5.15 18.15
CA ASN A 155 29.88 -3.94 18.34
C ASN A 155 31.31 -4.07 17.81
N ALA A 156 31.48 -4.69 16.64
CA ALA A 156 32.77 -4.81 15.99
C ALA A 156 33.25 -3.47 15.41
N THR A 157 34.56 -3.25 15.43
CA THR A 157 35.22 -2.14 14.73
C THR A 157 36.42 -2.67 13.97
N ILE A 158 36.36 -2.60 12.64
CA ILE A 158 37.37 -3.18 11.76
C ILE A 158 37.92 -2.11 10.82
N TYR A 159 39.24 -2.00 10.76
CA TYR A 159 39.97 -1.19 9.78
C TYR A 159 40.94 -2.08 8.98
N ALA A 160 40.97 -1.95 7.66
CA ALA A 160 41.86 -2.75 6.81
C ALA A 160 42.56 -1.96 5.71
N GLY A 161 43.90 -2.10 5.70
CA GLY A 161 44.82 -1.72 4.63
C GLY A 161 44.82 -0.25 4.21
N ASN A 162 45.67 0.04 3.21
CA ASN A 162 45.85 1.38 2.62
C ASN A 162 45.70 1.38 1.09
N SER A 163 45.88 0.21 0.45
CA SER A 163 45.74 0.08 -1.00
C SER A 163 44.29 0.24 -1.45
N THR A 164 44.10 0.96 -2.56
CA THR A 164 42.78 1.28 -3.14
C THR A 164 42.60 0.79 -4.57
N ASP A 165 43.61 0.12 -5.10
CA ASP A 165 43.66 -0.29 -6.50
C ASP A 165 43.98 -1.79 -6.55
N ALA A 166 42.97 -2.57 -6.93
CA ALA A 166 43.08 -4.02 -7.09
C ALA A 166 44.02 -4.43 -8.25
N SER A 167 44.28 -3.53 -9.21
CA SER A 167 45.18 -3.78 -10.34
C SER A 167 46.64 -3.44 -10.03
N ALA A 168 46.88 -2.59 -9.02
CA ALA A 168 48.22 -2.12 -8.65
C ALA A 168 48.84 -2.87 -7.46
N SER A 169 48.13 -3.82 -6.85
CA SER A 169 48.57 -4.48 -5.61
C SER A 169 48.62 -6.00 -5.76
N PRO A 170 49.77 -6.64 -5.46
CA PRO A 170 49.84 -8.10 -5.37
C PRO A 170 49.09 -8.66 -4.15
N ASP A 171 48.65 -7.80 -3.23
CA ASP A 171 48.03 -8.15 -1.96
C ASP A 171 46.55 -7.76 -1.97
N ILE A 172 45.72 -8.60 -2.59
CA ILE A 172 44.27 -8.48 -2.49
C ILE A 172 43.84 -8.92 -1.09
N TYR A 173 43.07 -8.08 -0.39
CA TYR A 173 42.55 -8.37 0.94
C TYR A 173 41.10 -7.93 1.08
N GLY A 174 40.38 -8.62 1.96
CA GLY A 174 39.01 -8.28 2.34
C GLY A 174 38.87 -8.00 3.82
N ALA A 175 37.86 -7.21 4.17
CA ALA A 175 37.45 -6.99 5.54
C ALA A 175 35.96 -7.26 5.71
N GLY A 176 35.61 -7.99 6.75
CA GLY A 176 34.24 -8.22 7.19
C GLY A 176 34.20 -8.60 8.66
N VAL A 177 33.08 -8.33 9.34
CA VAL A 177 32.94 -8.62 10.78
C VAL A 177 33.27 -10.07 11.11
N LEU A 178 32.77 -11.00 10.31
CA LEU A 178 33.03 -12.42 10.47
C LEU A 178 34.41 -12.79 9.92
N VAL A 179 34.64 -12.47 8.64
CA VAL A 179 35.79 -13.00 7.89
C VAL A 179 36.26 -12.04 6.81
N GLY A 180 37.58 -11.92 6.67
CA GLY A 180 38.20 -11.15 5.59
C GLY A 180 38.10 -11.84 4.23
N SER A 181 38.47 -13.13 4.14
CA SER A 181 38.37 -13.93 2.91
C SER A 181 38.00 -15.39 3.17
N LEU A 182 37.05 -15.90 2.39
CA LEU A 182 36.68 -17.32 2.28
C LEU A 182 37.21 -17.86 0.95
N THR A 183 37.93 -18.98 0.98
CA THR A 183 38.44 -19.61 -0.26
C THR A 183 38.61 -21.12 -0.12
N THR A 184 38.47 -21.85 -1.23
CA THR A 184 38.85 -23.27 -1.30
C THR A 184 40.26 -23.47 -1.86
N MET A 185 40.95 -22.39 -2.26
CA MET A 185 42.30 -22.46 -2.80
C MET A 185 43.32 -22.73 -1.70
N GLY A 186 44.01 -23.87 -1.79
CA GLY A 186 45.02 -24.30 -0.81
C GLY A 186 45.38 -25.79 -0.85
N GLY A 187 45.10 -26.49 -1.95
CA GLY A 187 45.32 -27.95 -2.04
C GLY A 187 44.19 -28.80 -1.43
N SER A 188 43.04 -28.19 -1.11
CA SER A 188 41.88 -28.86 -0.53
C SER A 188 41.06 -29.65 -1.58
N ARG A 189 40.34 -30.68 -1.11
CA ARG A 189 39.33 -31.41 -1.88
C ARG A 189 37.92 -30.79 -1.76
N ALA A 190 37.76 -29.77 -0.91
CA ALA A 190 36.50 -29.07 -0.74
C ALA A 190 36.09 -28.34 -2.03
N THR A 191 34.82 -28.46 -2.36
CA THR A 191 34.19 -27.78 -3.49
C THR A 191 33.64 -26.41 -3.10
N PHE A 192 33.32 -26.21 -1.81
CA PHE A 192 32.86 -24.94 -1.25
C PHE A 192 33.32 -24.69 0.20
N VAL A 193 33.18 -23.45 0.67
CA VAL A 193 33.32 -23.06 2.09
C VAL A 193 31.95 -22.69 2.66
N GLY A 194 31.46 -23.44 3.65
CA GLY A 194 30.14 -23.22 4.23
C GLY A 194 30.13 -22.24 5.42
N VAL A 195 29.16 -21.33 5.45
CA VAL A 195 28.89 -20.40 6.55
C VAL A 195 27.38 -20.34 6.81
N GLU A 196 26.94 -20.53 8.05
CA GLU A 196 25.51 -20.65 8.37
C GLU A 196 25.14 -19.96 9.69
N ASN A 197 24.02 -19.24 9.74
CA ASN A 197 23.49 -18.69 10.98
C ASN A 197 24.51 -17.82 11.76
N CYS A 198 25.21 -16.95 11.03
CA CYS A 198 26.18 -16.01 11.58
C CYS A 198 25.68 -14.56 11.44
N GLN A 199 25.90 -13.76 12.49
CA GLN A 199 25.39 -12.40 12.58
C GLN A 199 26.50 -11.43 13.00
N GLY A 200 26.49 -10.22 12.47
CA GLY A 200 27.49 -9.20 12.78
C GLY A 200 26.89 -7.80 12.91
N THR A 201 27.31 -7.04 13.92
CA THR A 201 27.01 -5.61 14.07
C THR A 201 28.28 -4.79 14.27
N GLY A 202 28.24 -3.52 13.86
CA GLY A 202 29.35 -2.58 14.09
C GLY A 202 29.76 -1.79 12.84
N GLN A 203 31.06 -1.64 12.62
CA GLN A 203 31.61 -0.92 11.47
C GLN A 203 32.79 -1.65 10.80
N VAL A 204 32.87 -1.49 9.48
CA VAL A 204 33.98 -1.95 8.65
C VAL A 204 34.44 -0.79 7.76
N ASP A 205 35.72 -0.43 7.85
CA ASP A 205 36.39 0.48 6.91
C ASP A 205 37.56 -0.24 6.24
N SER A 206 37.45 -0.51 4.94
CA SER A 206 38.49 -1.18 4.16
C SER A 206 38.82 -0.43 2.88
N LYS A 207 40.11 -0.34 2.56
CA LYS A 207 40.56 0.36 1.35
C LYS A 207 40.47 -0.52 0.09
N MET A 208 40.44 -1.85 0.23
CA MET A 208 40.27 -2.81 -0.86
C MET A 208 38.83 -3.33 -0.92
N TYR A 209 38.55 -4.53 -0.39
CA TYR A 209 37.18 -5.08 -0.33
C TYR A 209 36.59 -4.89 1.06
N ALA A 210 35.47 -4.18 1.14
CA ALA A 210 34.72 -3.93 2.36
C ALA A 210 33.38 -4.66 2.29
N GLY A 211 33.17 -5.64 3.17
CA GLY A 211 31.88 -6.30 3.36
C GLY A 211 31.39 -6.13 4.78
N GLY A 212 30.08 -6.07 4.99
CA GLY A 212 29.54 -6.01 6.36
C GLY A 212 29.91 -7.26 7.16
N LEU A 213 29.62 -8.45 6.62
CA LEU A 213 29.96 -9.72 7.27
C LEU A 213 31.22 -10.35 6.66
N ILE A 214 31.36 -10.31 5.34
CA ILE A 214 32.40 -11.04 4.59
C ILE A 214 33.10 -10.10 3.62
N GLY A 215 34.43 -9.96 3.71
CA GLY A 215 35.18 -9.13 2.77
C GLY A 215 35.19 -9.69 1.34
N ASP A 216 35.71 -10.90 1.20
CA ASP A 216 35.82 -11.65 -0.05
C ASP A 216 35.28 -13.08 0.11
N ALA A 217 34.48 -13.51 -0.86
CA ALA A 217 33.83 -14.81 -0.84
C ALA A 217 34.08 -15.57 -2.15
N SER A 218 34.97 -16.55 -2.10
CA SER A 218 35.29 -17.42 -3.23
C SER A 218 34.74 -18.83 -3.01
N ARG A 219 33.85 -19.30 -3.88
CA ARG A 219 33.19 -20.62 -3.79
C ARG A 219 32.53 -20.82 -2.42
N ALA A 220 31.89 -19.77 -1.89
CA ALA A 220 31.27 -19.81 -0.57
C ALA A 220 29.80 -20.23 -0.66
N HIS A 221 29.34 -21.00 0.32
CA HIS A 221 27.93 -21.31 0.53
C HIS A 221 27.51 -20.65 1.84
N VAL A 222 26.80 -19.54 1.76
CA VAL A 222 26.43 -18.71 2.91
C VAL A 222 24.92 -18.69 3.07
N SER A 223 24.41 -19.12 4.23
CA SER A 223 22.97 -19.11 4.49
C SER A 223 22.58 -18.55 5.85
N ASP A 224 21.40 -17.95 5.91
CA ASP A 224 20.72 -17.55 7.15
C ASP A 224 21.56 -16.57 8.01
N CYS A 225 22.32 -15.71 7.34
CA CYS A 225 23.25 -14.78 7.96
C CYS A 225 22.75 -13.34 7.91
N SER A 226 23.24 -12.49 8.83
CA SER A 226 22.87 -11.06 8.82
C SER A 226 24.03 -10.12 9.16
N ALA A 227 24.02 -8.94 8.56
CA ALA A 227 24.96 -7.86 8.84
C ALA A 227 24.21 -6.56 9.13
N ASP A 228 24.30 -6.06 10.36
CA ASP A 228 23.91 -4.68 10.71
C ASP A 228 25.16 -3.84 10.93
N VAL A 229 25.87 -3.61 9.82
CA VAL A 229 27.23 -3.07 9.83
C VAL A 229 27.30 -1.83 8.94
N THR A 230 27.79 -0.72 9.49
CA THR A 230 28.15 0.44 8.68
C THR A 230 29.42 0.12 7.89
N VAL A 231 29.32 0.13 6.56
CA VAL A 231 30.44 -0.20 5.67
C VAL A 231 30.94 1.05 4.98
N THR A 232 32.24 1.29 5.09
CA THR A 232 32.95 2.31 4.32
C THR A 232 34.03 1.63 3.49
N GLY A 233 33.93 1.69 2.17
CA GLY A 233 34.95 1.12 1.30
C GLY A 233 35.49 2.11 0.29
N ARG A 234 36.63 1.76 -0.34
CA ARG A 234 37.30 2.61 -1.33
C ARG A 234 37.47 1.97 -2.70
N CYS A 235 37.73 0.66 -2.77
CA CYS A 235 37.70 -0.08 -4.03
C CYS A 235 36.32 -0.72 -4.24
N ILE A 236 35.94 -1.70 -3.40
CA ILE A 236 34.64 -2.39 -3.50
C ILE A 236 33.97 -2.41 -2.14
N SER A 237 32.67 -2.13 -2.12
CA SER A 237 31.88 -2.02 -0.88
C SER A 237 30.55 -2.73 -1.00
N GLY A 238 30.26 -3.66 -0.10
CA GLY A 238 28.97 -4.33 0.01
C GLY A 238 28.47 -4.39 1.44
N GLY A 239 27.17 -4.16 1.64
CA GLY A 239 26.58 -4.18 2.98
C GLY A 239 26.59 -5.57 3.63
N PHE A 240 26.65 -6.64 2.85
CA PHE A 240 26.83 -8.02 3.32
C PHE A 240 28.20 -8.57 2.91
N ILE A 241 28.49 -8.57 1.61
CA ILE A 241 29.74 -9.10 1.02
C ILE A 241 30.42 -8.05 0.15
N GLY A 242 31.73 -7.85 0.31
CA GLY A 242 32.50 -6.98 -0.59
C GLY A 242 32.56 -7.54 -2.01
N ASN A 243 33.30 -8.64 -2.17
CA ASN A 243 33.49 -9.32 -3.45
C ASN A 243 32.97 -10.77 -3.42
N VAL A 244 32.29 -11.17 -4.50
CA VAL A 244 31.78 -12.53 -4.70
C VAL A 244 32.39 -13.14 -5.96
N PHE A 245 32.95 -14.35 -5.81
CA PHE A 245 33.48 -15.18 -6.90
C PHE A 245 32.98 -16.62 -6.73
N GLN A 246 31.96 -17.02 -7.48
CA GLN A 246 31.33 -18.35 -7.41
C GLN A 246 30.68 -18.67 -6.04
N GLY A 247 29.65 -19.51 -6.04
CA GLY A 247 29.00 -19.99 -4.82
C GLY A 247 27.53 -19.59 -4.68
N SER A 248 26.96 -19.86 -3.50
CA SER A 248 25.54 -19.68 -3.22
C SER A 248 25.31 -18.88 -1.94
N TYR A 249 24.40 -17.91 -2.00
CA TYR A 249 24.10 -16.99 -0.91
C TYR A 249 22.59 -16.93 -0.71
N LYS A 250 22.08 -17.42 0.43
CA LYS A 250 20.65 -17.63 0.65
C LYS A 250 20.17 -17.07 1.97
N ASN A 251 18.97 -16.48 2.00
CA ASN A 251 18.34 -16.00 3.24
C ASN A 251 19.20 -14.99 4.04
N CYS A 252 20.01 -14.20 3.35
CA CYS A 252 20.95 -13.27 3.99
C CYS A 252 20.42 -11.83 3.99
N THR A 253 20.74 -11.07 5.04
CA THR A 253 20.29 -9.67 5.16
C THR A 253 21.42 -8.70 5.47
N ALA A 254 21.43 -7.55 4.80
CA ALA A 254 22.29 -6.40 5.10
C ALA A 254 21.44 -5.21 5.56
N LYS A 255 21.71 -4.68 6.74
CA LYS A 255 20.90 -3.62 7.38
C LYS A 255 21.64 -2.28 7.51
N GLY A 256 22.95 -2.33 7.70
CA GLY A 256 23.77 -1.12 7.86
C GLY A 256 24.03 -0.39 6.55
N SER A 257 24.26 0.92 6.64
CA SER A 257 24.54 1.78 5.48
C SER A 257 25.89 1.48 4.84
N VAL A 258 25.97 1.65 3.53
CA VAL A 258 27.18 1.40 2.73
C VAL A 258 27.61 2.69 2.05
N SER A 259 28.89 3.03 2.15
CA SER A 259 29.43 4.23 1.52
C SER A 259 30.79 4.04 0.86
N GLY A 260 31.00 4.78 -0.23
CA GLY A 260 32.26 4.82 -0.98
C GLY A 260 32.55 3.54 -1.78
N GLY A 261 33.46 3.63 -2.75
CA GLY A 261 33.88 2.50 -3.57
C GLY A 261 33.70 2.74 -5.07
N TRP A 262 34.59 2.18 -5.87
CA TRP A 262 34.42 2.03 -7.33
C TRP A 262 33.12 1.27 -7.66
N SER A 263 32.81 0.26 -6.85
CA SER A 263 31.54 -0.44 -6.89
C SER A 263 30.95 -0.57 -5.50
N THR A 264 29.73 -0.08 -5.35
CA THR A 264 29.03 -0.01 -4.06
C THR A 264 27.65 -0.64 -4.20
N GLY A 265 27.37 -1.68 -3.41
CA GLY A 265 26.09 -2.36 -3.35
C GLY A 265 25.55 -2.48 -1.93
N GLY A 266 24.24 -2.40 -1.75
CA GLY A 266 23.64 -2.56 -0.42
C GLY A 266 23.75 -3.99 0.13
N PHE A 267 23.85 -5.00 -0.72
CA PHE A 267 24.11 -6.39 -0.35
C PHE A 267 25.51 -6.83 -0.78
N ALA A 268 25.82 -6.79 -2.08
CA ALA A 268 27.12 -7.18 -2.61
C ALA A 268 27.79 -6.03 -3.35
N GLY A 269 29.07 -5.75 -3.10
CA GLY A 269 29.79 -4.74 -3.86
C GLY A 269 29.98 -5.15 -5.31
N CYS A 270 30.55 -6.34 -5.52
CA CYS A 270 30.73 -6.94 -6.83
C CYS A 270 30.41 -8.43 -6.83
N VAL A 271 29.88 -8.88 -7.96
CA VAL A 271 29.86 -10.28 -8.37
C VAL A 271 30.70 -10.34 -9.65
N PHE A 272 31.89 -10.92 -9.54
CA PHE A 272 32.83 -11.06 -10.64
C PHE A 272 32.99 -12.54 -10.96
N GLU A 273 32.44 -13.03 -12.07
CA GLU A 273 32.67 -14.41 -12.47
C GLU A 273 32.66 -14.63 -13.99
N SER A 274 33.21 -15.77 -14.41
CA SER A 274 33.37 -16.13 -15.81
C SER A 274 32.36 -17.17 -16.31
N ASP A 275 31.66 -17.91 -15.45
CA ASP A 275 30.83 -19.07 -15.83
C ASP A 275 29.37 -19.05 -15.34
N ALA A 276 28.90 -17.96 -14.72
CA ALA A 276 27.51 -17.79 -14.26
C ALA A 276 27.06 -18.79 -13.17
N SER A 277 28.00 -19.23 -12.34
CA SER A 277 27.85 -20.15 -11.22
C SER A 277 27.33 -19.52 -9.93
N VAL A 278 27.36 -18.19 -9.79
CA VAL A 278 26.89 -17.49 -8.59
C VAL A 278 25.37 -17.51 -8.52
N GLU A 279 24.84 -17.89 -7.35
CA GLU A 279 23.41 -17.84 -7.04
C GLU A 279 23.16 -17.07 -5.74
N ILE A 280 22.60 -15.85 -5.85
CA ILE A 280 22.11 -15.06 -4.72
C ILE A 280 20.59 -15.16 -4.71
N GLU A 281 20.02 -15.73 -3.66
CA GLU A 281 18.60 -16.03 -3.59
C GLU A 281 18.01 -15.59 -2.24
N HIS A 282 16.81 -15.00 -2.28
CA HIS A 282 16.06 -14.71 -1.06
C HIS A 282 16.85 -13.83 -0.06
N CYS A 283 17.52 -12.80 -0.58
CA CYS A 283 18.36 -11.90 0.20
C CYS A 283 17.81 -10.47 0.18
N ALA A 284 18.13 -9.67 1.20
CA ALA A 284 17.68 -8.28 1.26
C ALA A 284 18.75 -7.30 1.74
N SER A 285 18.72 -6.09 1.17
CA SER A 285 19.47 -4.93 1.65
C SER A 285 18.50 -3.84 2.16
N TYR A 286 18.71 -3.37 3.39
CA TYR A 286 17.92 -2.31 4.03
C TYR A 286 18.71 -1.01 4.19
N GLY A 287 20.03 -1.10 4.28
CA GLY A 287 20.90 0.06 4.47
C GLY A 287 20.92 0.99 3.25
N ASN A 288 20.99 2.30 3.50
CA ASN A 288 21.19 3.27 2.44
C ASN A 288 22.56 3.10 1.79
N VAL A 289 22.64 3.34 0.49
CA VAL A 289 23.85 3.24 -0.31
C VAL A 289 24.22 4.63 -0.84
N GLU A 290 25.41 5.12 -0.47
CA GLU A 290 25.97 6.37 -0.99
C GLU A 290 27.35 6.14 -1.62
N ALA A 291 27.41 6.21 -2.95
CA ALA A 291 28.66 6.00 -3.68
C ALA A 291 29.17 7.28 -4.33
N ASN A 292 30.48 7.32 -4.53
CA ASN A 292 31.20 8.46 -5.08
C ASN A 292 32.01 8.10 -6.34
N ASN A 293 31.68 6.98 -6.99
CA ASN A 293 32.38 6.48 -8.18
C ASN A 293 31.43 5.70 -9.11
N TRP A 294 31.97 4.93 -10.08
CA TRP A 294 31.25 4.38 -11.23
C TRP A 294 30.00 3.59 -10.89
N ASN A 295 30.06 2.55 -10.06
CA ASN A 295 28.95 1.61 -9.91
C ASN A 295 28.23 1.78 -8.58
N THR A 296 26.93 2.04 -8.63
CA THR A 296 26.08 2.23 -7.46
C THR A 296 24.78 1.45 -7.61
N GLY A 297 24.58 0.42 -6.80
CA GLY A 297 23.35 -0.37 -6.78
C GLY A 297 22.77 -0.49 -5.38
N GLY A 298 21.45 -0.45 -5.25
CA GLY A 298 20.82 -0.67 -3.95
C GLY A 298 21.00 -2.11 -3.42
N PHE A 299 21.19 -3.08 -4.30
CA PHE A 299 21.48 -4.48 -3.96
C PHE A 299 22.90 -4.88 -4.37
N VAL A 300 23.24 -4.74 -5.65
CA VAL A 300 24.56 -5.11 -6.18
C VAL A 300 25.19 -3.94 -6.93
N GLY A 301 26.44 -3.60 -6.63
CA GLY A 301 27.13 -2.52 -7.34
C GLY A 301 27.41 -2.92 -8.80
N TYR A 302 28.14 -4.02 -8.99
CA TYR A 302 28.51 -4.54 -10.30
C TYR A 302 28.24 -6.04 -10.38
N LEU A 303 27.38 -6.44 -11.32
CA LEU A 303 27.04 -7.84 -11.59
C LEU A 303 27.64 -8.25 -12.95
N GLU A 304 28.67 -9.10 -12.93
CA GLU A 304 29.19 -9.77 -14.12
C GLU A 304 28.83 -11.25 -14.08
N LYS A 305 27.83 -11.61 -14.90
CA LYS A 305 27.19 -12.93 -14.92
C LYS A 305 26.56 -13.27 -13.56
N GLY A 306 26.15 -14.51 -13.39
CA GLY A 306 25.48 -14.96 -12.17
C GLY A 306 23.99 -14.66 -12.12
N LYS A 307 23.38 -15.17 -11.06
CA LYS A 307 21.93 -15.20 -10.88
C LYS A 307 21.54 -14.55 -9.56
N ILE A 308 20.63 -13.58 -9.61
CA ILE A 308 20.02 -12.99 -8.42
C ILE A 308 18.52 -13.23 -8.50
N ARG A 309 17.95 -13.91 -7.49
CA ARG A 309 16.53 -14.28 -7.46
C ARG A 309 15.85 -13.84 -6.18
N ASN A 310 14.57 -13.51 -6.28
CA ASN A 310 13.68 -13.39 -5.11
C ASN A 310 14.25 -12.43 -4.04
N SER A 311 14.91 -11.34 -4.45
CA SER A 311 15.73 -10.51 -3.56
C SER A 311 15.31 -9.03 -3.62
N VAL A 312 15.56 -8.28 -2.55
CA VAL A 312 14.99 -6.94 -2.39
C VAL A 312 16.03 -5.91 -1.94
N SER A 313 16.00 -4.74 -2.57
CA SER A 313 16.67 -3.53 -2.12
C SER A 313 15.64 -2.56 -1.54
N TYR A 314 15.68 -2.33 -0.23
CA TYR A 314 14.83 -1.37 0.48
C TYR A 314 15.49 0.00 0.66
N GLY A 315 16.82 0.02 0.77
CA GLY A 315 17.60 1.22 1.07
C GLY A 315 17.56 2.26 -0.05
N ASN A 316 17.70 3.54 0.32
CA ASN A 316 17.84 4.61 -0.66
C ASN A 316 19.22 4.57 -1.32
N VAL A 317 19.28 4.91 -2.60
CA VAL A 317 20.50 4.88 -3.41
C VAL A 317 20.85 6.30 -3.85
N LYS A 318 22.10 6.69 -3.61
CA LYS A 318 22.63 7.99 -4.00
C LYS A 318 24.01 7.85 -4.63
N SER A 319 24.19 8.42 -5.81
CA SER A 319 25.50 8.67 -6.39
C SER A 319 25.83 10.15 -6.33
N THR A 320 27.00 10.49 -5.77
CA THR A 320 27.51 11.86 -5.69
C THR A 320 28.38 12.25 -6.89
N VAL A 321 28.50 11.38 -7.89
CA VAL A 321 29.36 11.62 -9.06
C VAL A 321 28.72 12.66 -9.97
N ALA A 322 29.51 13.69 -10.32
CA ALA A 322 29.08 14.76 -11.23
C ALA A 322 30.01 14.95 -12.45
N GLY A 323 31.22 14.40 -12.42
CA GLY A 323 32.27 14.72 -13.40
C GLY A 323 32.55 13.65 -14.47
N TRP A 324 31.97 12.45 -14.36
CA TRP A 324 32.13 11.33 -15.29
C TRP A 324 30.88 10.44 -15.24
N GLU A 325 30.79 9.43 -16.11
CA GLU A 325 29.59 8.62 -16.30
C GLU A 325 29.30 7.68 -15.11
N PRO A 326 28.29 7.97 -14.26
CA PRO A 326 27.92 7.08 -13.17
C PRO A 326 26.87 6.06 -13.61
N LYS A 327 27.02 4.84 -13.12
CA LYS A 327 26.15 3.69 -13.36
C LYS A 327 25.37 3.42 -12.09
N THR A 328 24.29 4.18 -11.93
CA THR A 328 23.48 4.19 -10.69
C THR A 328 22.11 3.58 -10.93
N GLY A 329 21.79 2.51 -10.20
CA GLY A 329 20.50 1.83 -10.26
C GLY A 329 19.92 1.52 -8.89
N GLY A 330 18.59 1.47 -8.78
CA GLY A 330 17.91 1.15 -7.53
C GLY A 330 18.16 -0.28 -7.01
N PHE A 331 18.48 -1.22 -7.90
CA PHE A 331 18.86 -2.59 -7.57
C PHE A 331 20.30 -2.90 -7.96
N SER A 332 20.64 -2.70 -9.24
CA SER A 332 21.97 -2.99 -9.80
C SER A 332 22.62 -1.73 -10.33
N GLY A 333 23.87 -1.46 -9.99
CA GLY A 333 24.63 -0.39 -10.65
C GLY A 333 24.89 -0.75 -12.11
N THR A 334 25.67 -1.82 -12.33
CA THR A 334 25.88 -2.43 -13.65
C THR A 334 25.38 -3.87 -13.68
N ASN A 335 24.76 -4.27 -14.78
CA ASN A 335 24.42 -5.65 -15.10
C ASN A 335 25.07 -6.07 -16.43
N THR A 336 26.12 -6.89 -16.37
CA THR A 336 26.82 -7.44 -17.55
C THR A 336 26.55 -8.93 -17.64
N LYS A 337 25.66 -9.36 -18.55
CA LYS A 337 25.30 -10.77 -18.75
C LYS A 337 24.73 -11.49 -17.51
N GLY A 338 24.33 -10.75 -16.47
CA GLY A 338 23.69 -11.30 -15.29
C GLY A 338 22.20 -11.60 -15.51
N ASN A 339 21.65 -12.46 -14.65
CA ASN A 339 20.25 -12.88 -14.66
C ASN A 339 19.57 -12.48 -13.35
N ILE A 340 18.72 -11.45 -13.39
CA ILE A 340 18.01 -10.94 -12.21
C ILE A 340 16.53 -11.29 -12.32
N GLN A 341 15.96 -12.05 -11.38
CA GLN A 341 14.57 -12.48 -11.46
C GLN A 341 13.80 -12.25 -10.17
N ASN A 342 12.56 -11.78 -10.29
CA ASN A 342 11.66 -11.56 -9.16
C ASN A 342 12.28 -10.66 -8.08
N CYS A 343 13.03 -9.65 -8.50
CA CYS A 343 13.75 -8.75 -7.60
C CYS A 343 13.13 -7.35 -7.59
N ASN A 344 13.19 -6.68 -6.45
CA ASN A 344 12.48 -5.41 -6.23
C ASN A 344 13.40 -4.32 -5.68
N ALA A 345 13.25 -3.09 -6.18
CA ALA A 345 13.90 -1.89 -5.67
C ALA A 345 12.87 -0.90 -5.09
N ALA A 346 12.80 -0.81 -3.76
CA ALA A 346 11.83 0.00 -3.04
C ALA A 346 12.35 1.37 -2.58
N GLY A 347 13.65 1.61 -2.63
CA GLY A 347 14.27 2.88 -2.26
C GLY A 347 14.08 4.00 -3.29
N THR A 348 14.37 5.23 -2.87
CA THR A 348 14.57 6.35 -3.80
C THR A 348 15.94 6.22 -4.47
N VAL A 349 16.05 6.61 -5.73
CA VAL A 349 17.32 6.62 -6.48
C VAL A 349 17.65 8.05 -6.89
N THR A 350 18.85 8.51 -6.53
CA THR A 350 19.32 9.86 -6.81
C THR A 350 20.72 9.82 -7.42
N GLY A 351 20.96 10.63 -8.44
CA GLY A 351 22.26 10.80 -9.07
C GLY A 351 22.59 12.28 -9.22
N SER A 352 23.85 12.66 -9.04
CA SER A 352 24.32 14.05 -9.15
C SER A 352 24.82 14.45 -10.54
N HIS A 353 24.88 13.52 -11.50
CA HIS A 353 25.36 13.83 -12.84
C HIS A 353 24.36 14.72 -13.61
N PRO A 354 24.81 15.80 -14.28
CA PRO A 354 23.90 16.78 -14.88
C PRO A 354 23.06 16.23 -16.04
N THR A 355 23.55 15.20 -16.73
CA THR A 355 22.93 14.70 -17.98
C THR A 355 22.64 13.20 -17.97
N ILE A 356 23.19 12.44 -17.02
CA ILE A 356 23.05 10.98 -16.99
C ILE A 356 22.10 10.66 -15.84
N ALA A 357 20.86 10.37 -16.20
CA ALA A 357 19.84 9.98 -15.25
C ALA A 357 20.12 8.57 -14.73
N PRO A 358 19.95 8.32 -13.42
CA PRO A 358 20.02 6.97 -12.87
C PRO A 358 18.85 6.11 -13.38
N GLY A 359 19.02 4.80 -13.31
CA GLY A 359 17.91 3.86 -13.52
C GLY A 359 17.14 3.59 -12.23
N GLY A 360 15.82 3.49 -12.33
CA GLY A 360 14.97 3.07 -11.23
C GLY A 360 15.33 1.66 -10.72
N PHE A 361 15.88 0.80 -11.59
CA PHE A 361 16.28 -0.56 -11.24
C PHE A 361 17.73 -0.88 -11.63
N ILE A 362 18.14 -0.72 -12.90
CA ILE A 362 19.53 -0.94 -13.37
C ILE A 362 20.15 0.38 -13.79
N GLY A 363 21.36 0.69 -13.36
CA GLY A 363 22.08 1.87 -13.82
C GLY A 363 22.61 1.75 -15.24
N TYR A 364 23.32 0.66 -15.53
CA TYR A 364 23.92 0.36 -16.83
C TYR A 364 23.73 -1.13 -17.17
N ASP A 365 23.14 -1.41 -18.32
CA ASP A 365 22.92 -2.78 -18.80
C ASP A 365 23.83 -3.11 -19.97
N ASN A 366 24.38 -4.32 -19.97
CA ASN A 366 25.22 -4.85 -21.04
C ASN A 366 24.95 -6.35 -21.23
N ASN A 367 23.99 -6.66 -22.09
CA ASN A 367 23.51 -8.02 -22.37
C ASN A 367 22.97 -8.75 -21.13
N GLY A 368 22.46 -8.02 -20.13
CA GLY A 368 21.81 -8.61 -18.97
C GLY A 368 20.42 -9.17 -19.29
N THR A 369 19.84 -9.90 -18.34
CA THR A 369 18.45 -10.36 -18.41
C THR A 369 17.72 -10.06 -17.10
N THR A 370 16.49 -9.58 -17.21
CA THR A 370 15.59 -9.40 -16.09
C THR A 370 14.20 -9.98 -16.37
N ALA A 371 13.57 -10.56 -15.35
CA ALA A 371 12.21 -11.12 -15.43
C ALA A 371 11.48 -10.94 -14.09
N GLY A 372 10.23 -10.46 -14.12
CA GLY A 372 9.44 -10.27 -12.89
C GLY A 372 10.02 -9.21 -11.93
N CYS A 373 10.87 -8.31 -12.40
CA CYS A 373 11.51 -7.29 -11.57
C CYS A 373 10.69 -6.01 -11.52
N ALA A 374 10.82 -5.22 -10.44
CA ALA A 374 10.11 -3.96 -10.33
C ALA A 374 10.85 -2.90 -9.49
N PHE A 375 10.52 -1.62 -9.71
CA PHE A 375 10.97 -0.51 -8.89
C PHE A 375 9.81 0.43 -8.52
N ASP A 376 9.96 1.18 -7.42
CA ASP A 376 8.95 2.12 -6.94
C ASP A 376 8.87 3.37 -7.83
N LYS A 377 7.86 3.43 -8.69
CA LYS A 377 7.59 4.55 -9.59
C LYS A 377 7.05 5.78 -8.87
N LYS A 378 6.35 5.61 -7.74
CA LYS A 378 5.83 6.74 -6.96
C LYS A 378 6.97 7.52 -6.30
N LYS A 379 7.99 6.81 -5.82
CA LYS A 379 9.23 7.41 -5.29
C LYS A 379 10.16 7.92 -6.39
N ASN A 380 10.14 7.30 -7.57
CA ASN A 380 11.04 7.61 -8.68
C ASN A 380 10.27 7.99 -9.97
N PRO A 381 9.42 9.04 -9.95
CA PRO A 381 8.46 9.32 -11.03
C PRO A 381 9.12 9.66 -12.37
N SER A 382 10.31 10.24 -12.36
CA SER A 382 11.04 10.64 -13.57
C SER A 382 11.98 9.57 -14.13
N LEU A 383 12.22 8.48 -13.39
CA LEU A 383 13.23 7.49 -13.80
C LEU A 383 12.65 6.44 -14.74
N ASN A 384 13.49 6.04 -15.70
CA ASN A 384 13.33 4.84 -16.51
C ASN A 384 13.79 3.61 -15.72
N ALA A 385 13.42 2.40 -16.16
CA ALA A 385 13.87 1.18 -15.50
C ALA A 385 15.40 0.99 -15.57
N VAL A 386 15.98 1.27 -16.74
CA VAL A 386 17.42 1.28 -17.01
C VAL A 386 17.89 2.73 -17.14
N GLY A 387 19.08 3.05 -16.64
CA GLY A 387 19.68 4.38 -16.71
C GLY A 387 19.92 4.88 -18.14
N ALA A 388 20.25 6.16 -18.25
CA ALA A 388 20.39 6.84 -19.55
C ALA A 388 21.61 6.38 -20.36
N ASP A 389 22.65 5.90 -19.68
CA ASP A 389 23.83 5.29 -20.31
C ASP A 389 23.70 3.77 -20.24
N SER A 390 23.80 3.09 -21.38
CA SER A 390 23.70 1.63 -21.47
C SER A 390 24.59 1.09 -22.59
N GLY A 391 25.09 -0.13 -22.42
CA GLY A 391 25.88 -0.83 -23.41
C GLY A 391 24.99 -1.49 -24.46
N THR A 392 25.30 -2.73 -24.85
CA THR A 392 24.37 -3.52 -25.66
C THR A 392 23.13 -3.83 -24.82
N PRO A 393 21.93 -3.37 -25.20
CA PRO A 393 20.74 -3.61 -24.40
C PRO A 393 20.44 -5.11 -24.29
N GLY A 394 20.23 -5.56 -23.07
CA GLY A 394 19.75 -6.90 -22.74
C GLY A 394 18.22 -7.01 -22.75
N SER A 395 17.72 -8.12 -22.22
CA SER A 395 16.27 -8.34 -22.08
C SER A 395 15.77 -7.78 -20.75
N ASN A 396 15.08 -6.64 -20.80
CA ASN A 396 14.71 -5.89 -19.60
C ASN A 396 13.20 -5.92 -19.30
N GLN A 397 12.73 -6.94 -18.58
CA GLN A 397 11.34 -7.03 -18.10
C GLN A 397 11.22 -6.47 -16.67
N ILE A 398 11.23 -5.14 -16.57
CA ILE A 398 11.18 -4.41 -15.29
C ILE A 398 9.93 -3.52 -15.26
N LYS A 399 9.07 -3.74 -14.26
CA LYS A 399 7.85 -2.96 -14.05
C LYS A 399 8.11 -1.72 -13.20
N ALA A 400 7.70 -0.56 -13.70
CA ALA A 400 7.53 0.63 -12.89
C ALA A 400 6.21 0.51 -12.11
N ALA A 401 6.28 0.08 -10.85
CA ALA A 401 5.10 -0.20 -10.03
C ALA A 401 4.82 0.98 -9.07
N ASP A 402 3.55 1.25 -8.75
CA ASP A 402 3.24 2.07 -7.58
C ASP A 402 3.73 1.36 -6.30
N THR A 403 3.84 2.10 -5.20
CA THR A 403 4.36 1.57 -3.94
C THR A 403 3.59 0.35 -3.42
N THR A 404 2.26 0.35 -3.51
CA THR A 404 1.43 -0.75 -3.00
C THR A 404 1.63 -2.01 -3.85
N SER A 405 1.59 -1.86 -5.18
CA SER A 405 1.89 -2.95 -6.11
C SER A 405 3.30 -3.51 -5.93
N LEU A 406 4.30 -2.65 -5.71
CA LEU A 406 5.67 -3.09 -5.46
C LEU A 406 5.78 -3.89 -4.17
N LEU A 407 5.19 -3.39 -3.07
CA LEU A 407 5.17 -4.11 -1.79
C LEU A 407 4.44 -5.44 -1.90
N SER A 408 3.42 -5.53 -2.76
CA SER A 408 2.76 -6.80 -3.05
C SER A 408 3.66 -7.78 -3.81
N ASN A 409 4.41 -7.30 -4.81
CA ASN A 409 5.41 -8.14 -5.48
C ASN A 409 6.44 -8.66 -4.47
N ILE A 410 6.88 -7.82 -3.54
CA ILE A 410 7.78 -8.21 -2.44
C ILE A 410 7.14 -9.27 -1.54
N CYS A 411 5.84 -9.17 -1.24
CA CYS A 411 5.13 -10.22 -0.50
C CYS A 411 5.28 -11.58 -1.17
N GLY A 412 4.96 -11.66 -2.47
CA GLY A 412 5.03 -12.92 -3.22
C GLY A 412 6.46 -13.42 -3.50
N SER A 413 7.40 -12.52 -3.79
CA SER A 413 8.77 -12.89 -4.21
C SER A 413 9.75 -13.06 -3.05
N TYR A 414 9.54 -12.41 -1.90
CA TYR A 414 10.51 -12.40 -0.80
C TYR A 414 9.90 -12.68 0.58
N LEU A 415 8.64 -12.36 0.86
CA LEU A 415 8.05 -12.63 2.18
C LEU A 415 7.32 -13.98 2.26
N GLY A 416 7.33 -14.77 1.18
CA GLY A 416 6.65 -16.05 1.12
C GLY A 416 5.12 -15.97 1.01
N GLY A 417 4.57 -14.80 0.67
CA GLY A 417 3.14 -14.58 0.45
C GLY A 417 2.55 -13.41 1.25
N HIS A 418 1.23 -13.35 1.28
CA HIS A 418 0.47 -12.31 1.97
C HIS A 418 0.00 -12.75 3.36
N THR A 419 0.31 -11.94 4.37
CA THR A 419 -0.31 -12.06 5.70
C THR A 419 -1.62 -11.27 5.71
N LEU A 420 -2.76 -11.96 5.51
CA LEU A 420 -4.07 -11.34 5.29
C LEU A 420 -4.94 -11.29 6.54
N SER A 421 -5.63 -10.17 6.74
CA SER A 421 -6.69 -10.01 7.75
C SER A 421 -8.04 -9.78 7.07
N LYS A 422 -9.06 -10.53 7.48
CA LYS A 422 -10.42 -10.43 6.92
C LYS A 422 -11.13 -9.17 7.43
N VAL A 423 -11.85 -8.49 6.53
CA VAL A 423 -12.82 -7.44 6.85
C VAL A 423 -14.19 -7.91 6.39
N ASP A 424 -15.13 -8.00 7.34
CA ASP A 424 -16.49 -8.45 7.06
C ASP A 424 -17.28 -7.40 6.26
N ARG A 425 -18.26 -7.89 5.47
CA ARG A 425 -19.17 -7.05 4.70
C ARG A 425 -19.93 -6.11 5.64
N LYS A 426 -20.05 -4.85 5.24
CA LYS A 426 -20.90 -3.87 5.90
C LYS A 426 -21.83 -3.26 4.87
N GLU A 427 -23.13 -3.36 5.09
CA GLU A 427 -24.10 -2.74 4.19
C GLU A 427 -23.96 -1.21 4.20
N ALA A 428 -24.20 -0.60 3.04
CA ALA A 428 -24.29 0.85 2.93
C ALA A 428 -25.63 1.35 3.47
N THR A 429 -25.64 2.58 3.97
CA THR A 429 -26.86 3.32 4.31
C THR A 429 -26.91 4.59 3.45
N HIS A 430 -28.01 5.35 3.51
CA HIS A 430 -28.05 6.66 2.85
C HIS A 430 -27.12 7.69 3.53
N LEU A 431 -26.62 7.40 4.75
CA LEU A 431 -25.70 8.25 5.49
C LEU A 431 -24.24 7.88 5.28
N THR A 432 -23.94 6.58 5.22
CA THR A 432 -22.58 6.04 5.22
C THR A 432 -22.40 5.01 4.11
N GLU A 433 -21.27 5.06 3.41
CA GLU A 433 -20.85 3.98 2.52
C GLU A 433 -20.68 2.67 3.29
N GLY A 434 -20.95 1.57 2.61
CA GLY A 434 -20.66 0.23 3.07
C GLY A 434 -19.37 -0.31 2.45
N ASN A 435 -19.10 -1.58 2.68
CA ASN A 435 -18.01 -2.30 2.02
C ASN A 435 -18.39 -3.75 1.74
N ILE A 436 -17.84 -4.32 0.67
CA ILE A 436 -17.90 -5.77 0.43
C ILE A 436 -17.08 -6.52 1.50
N GLN A 437 -17.16 -7.84 1.56
CA GLN A 437 -16.17 -8.61 2.30
C GLN A 437 -14.84 -8.58 1.54
N TYR A 438 -13.73 -8.31 2.22
CA TYR A 438 -12.39 -8.29 1.61
C TYR A 438 -11.31 -8.66 2.63
N TRP A 439 -10.06 -8.75 2.18
CA TRP A 439 -8.89 -9.00 3.01
C TRP A 439 -7.84 -7.91 2.81
N VAL A 440 -7.12 -7.55 3.87
CA VAL A 440 -6.03 -6.57 3.83
C VAL A 440 -4.73 -7.26 4.20
N CYS A 441 -3.69 -7.06 3.40
CA CYS A 441 -2.36 -7.57 3.73
C CYS A 441 -1.64 -6.64 4.71
N ALA A 442 -1.17 -7.19 5.84
CA ALA A 442 -0.41 -6.45 6.84
C ALA A 442 0.95 -5.91 6.31
N ASN A 443 1.53 -6.58 5.31
CA ASN A 443 2.85 -6.25 4.79
C ASN A 443 2.80 -5.19 3.67
N CYS A 444 1.87 -5.32 2.72
CA CYS A 444 1.79 -4.41 1.57
C CYS A 444 0.65 -3.38 1.65
N GLY A 445 -0.31 -3.55 2.56
CA GLY A 445 -1.51 -2.70 2.63
C GLY A 445 -2.47 -2.87 1.44
N GLY A 446 -2.23 -3.86 0.59
CA GLY A 446 -3.11 -4.21 -0.54
C GLY A 446 -4.42 -4.84 -0.08
N TYR A 447 -5.47 -4.65 -0.88
CA TYR A 447 -6.79 -5.21 -0.67
C TYR A 447 -6.99 -6.42 -1.59
N PHE A 448 -7.67 -7.46 -1.10
CA PHE A 448 -7.89 -8.71 -1.83
C PHE A 448 -9.34 -9.17 -1.70
N SER A 449 -9.89 -9.73 -2.77
CA SER A 449 -11.26 -10.27 -2.77
C SER A 449 -11.34 -11.72 -2.27
N ASP A 450 -10.20 -12.34 -1.97
CA ASP A 450 -10.12 -13.72 -1.50
C ASP A 450 -9.09 -13.90 -0.38
N ALA A 451 -9.25 -14.98 0.39
CA ALA A 451 -8.40 -15.31 1.53
C ALA A 451 -7.02 -15.87 1.15
N SER A 452 -6.79 -16.23 -0.12
CA SER A 452 -5.50 -16.73 -0.60
C SER A 452 -4.56 -15.60 -1.06
N GLY A 453 -5.09 -14.40 -1.28
CA GLY A 453 -4.32 -13.25 -1.77
C GLY A 453 -4.02 -13.32 -3.26
N ALA A 454 -4.77 -14.13 -4.02
CA ALA A 454 -4.56 -14.29 -5.46
C ALA A 454 -5.16 -13.13 -6.27
N ASN A 455 -6.28 -12.56 -5.82
CA ASN A 455 -7.04 -11.53 -6.51
C ASN A 455 -6.96 -10.21 -5.76
N MET A 456 -5.95 -9.40 -6.12
CA MET A 456 -5.85 -8.03 -5.62
C MET A 456 -6.94 -7.14 -6.23
N ILE A 457 -7.52 -6.29 -5.40
CA ILE A 457 -8.52 -5.27 -5.75
C ILE A 457 -8.06 -3.90 -5.24
N THR A 458 -8.69 -2.83 -5.72
CA THR A 458 -8.39 -1.47 -5.26
C THR A 458 -9.24 -1.08 -4.05
N SER A 459 -8.83 0.00 -3.38
CA SER A 459 -9.64 0.57 -2.29
C SER A 459 -10.98 1.15 -2.77
N LEU A 460 -11.19 1.35 -4.07
CA LEU A 460 -12.48 1.77 -4.61
C LEU A 460 -13.40 0.56 -4.83
N ASP A 461 -12.85 -0.57 -5.24
CA ASP A 461 -13.60 -1.81 -5.46
C ASP A 461 -14.20 -2.37 -4.17
N VAL A 462 -13.61 -2.03 -3.02
CA VAL A 462 -14.15 -2.47 -1.72
C VAL A 462 -15.41 -1.69 -1.29
N VAL A 463 -15.66 -0.53 -1.88
CA VAL A 463 -16.71 0.41 -1.41
C VAL A 463 -18.07 0.03 -1.97
N ILE A 464 -19.07 -0.06 -1.10
CA ILE A 464 -20.48 -0.08 -1.48
C ILE A 464 -21.00 1.36 -1.34
N ALA A 465 -21.40 1.96 -2.46
CA ALA A 465 -21.94 3.32 -2.46
C ALA A 465 -23.15 3.46 -1.54
N LYS A 466 -23.37 4.67 -1.02
CA LYS A 466 -24.52 4.98 -0.17
C LYS A 466 -25.84 4.55 -0.82
N SER A 467 -26.76 4.04 -0.01
CA SER A 467 -28.10 3.71 -0.48
C SER A 467 -28.85 4.99 -0.89
N ALA A 468 -29.60 4.92 -1.99
CA ALA A 468 -30.49 6.00 -2.41
C ALA A 468 -31.83 6.00 -1.65
N GLU A 469 -32.09 5.00 -0.81
CA GLU A 469 -33.33 4.89 -0.04
C GLU A 469 -33.27 5.73 1.24
N HIS A 470 -34.10 6.76 1.28
CA HIS A 470 -34.33 7.56 2.47
C HIS A 470 -35.47 6.95 3.28
N THR A 471 -35.29 6.88 4.60
CA THR A 471 -36.32 6.41 5.53
C THR A 471 -36.72 7.55 6.46
N ALA A 472 -38.02 7.69 6.70
CA ALA A 472 -38.53 8.70 7.62
C ALA A 472 -37.92 8.48 9.01
N ASP A 473 -37.43 9.55 9.62
CA ASP A 473 -36.96 9.53 10.99
C ASP A 473 -38.13 9.33 11.96
N ARG A 474 -37.82 9.30 13.25
CA ARG A 474 -38.81 9.12 14.31
C ARG A 474 -39.56 10.40 14.69
N THR A 475 -39.35 11.51 13.99
CA THR A 475 -40.01 12.79 14.31
C THR A 475 -41.43 12.88 13.73
N GLY A 476 -41.80 11.96 12.84
CA GLY A 476 -43.16 11.85 12.31
C GLY A 476 -43.42 12.74 11.09
N TRP A 477 -44.68 13.13 10.90
CA TRP A 477 -45.08 14.05 9.83
C TRP A 477 -44.94 15.50 10.28
N HIS A 478 -44.31 16.31 9.43
CA HIS A 478 -44.23 17.76 9.52
C HIS A 478 -45.23 18.38 8.54
N SER A 479 -45.65 19.61 8.80
CA SER A 479 -46.62 20.32 7.95
C SER A 479 -46.39 21.83 7.94
N ASP A 480 -46.70 22.45 6.81
CA ASP A 480 -46.90 23.90 6.65
C ASP A 480 -48.29 24.19 6.06
N ALA A 481 -48.55 25.42 5.61
CA ALA A 481 -49.86 25.80 5.05
C ALA A 481 -50.22 25.05 3.76
N ASP A 482 -49.22 24.61 3.00
CA ASP A 482 -49.39 24.09 1.64
C ASP A 482 -49.17 22.57 1.57
N ASN A 483 -48.27 22.03 2.40
CA ASN A 483 -47.78 20.65 2.31
C ASN A 483 -47.58 19.96 3.67
N HIS A 484 -47.43 18.64 3.61
CA HIS A 484 -46.85 17.82 4.67
C HIS A 484 -45.70 16.97 4.13
N TRP A 485 -44.73 16.62 4.99
CA TRP A 485 -43.58 15.78 4.64
C TRP A 485 -43.07 15.01 5.87
N ASN A 486 -42.28 13.97 5.65
CA ASN A 486 -41.42 13.41 6.70
C ASN A 486 -40.00 13.95 6.55
N THR A 487 -39.24 13.96 7.63
CA THR A 487 -37.82 14.26 7.59
C THR A 487 -37.06 12.94 7.62
N CYS A 488 -36.10 12.75 6.71
CA CYS A 488 -35.18 11.62 6.79
C CYS A 488 -34.17 11.85 7.92
N GLU A 489 -33.51 10.80 8.43
CA GLU A 489 -32.45 10.94 9.44
C GLU A 489 -31.29 11.85 8.98
N CYS A 490 -31.12 12.02 7.66
CA CYS A 490 -30.18 12.96 7.06
C CYS A 490 -30.64 14.44 7.03
N GLY A 491 -31.88 14.72 7.41
CA GLY A 491 -32.47 16.07 7.41
C GLY A 491 -33.23 16.46 6.12
N GLU A 492 -33.20 15.64 5.09
CA GLU A 492 -33.96 15.92 3.85
C GLU A 492 -35.46 15.69 4.02
N LYS A 493 -36.27 16.51 3.34
CA LYS A 493 -37.72 16.32 3.25
C LYS A 493 -38.03 15.19 2.28
N ILE A 494 -38.79 14.21 2.74
CA ILE A 494 -39.26 13.07 1.94
C ILE A 494 -40.78 12.95 2.04
N ASN A 495 -41.39 12.23 1.10
CA ASN A 495 -42.84 12.06 1.02
C ASN A 495 -43.63 13.39 1.02
N GLN A 496 -43.05 14.46 0.48
CA GLN A 496 -43.71 15.76 0.46
C GLN A 496 -44.94 15.73 -0.45
N SER A 497 -46.09 16.10 0.09
CA SER A 497 -47.37 16.14 -0.64
C SER A 497 -48.28 17.24 -0.10
N GLY A 498 -49.23 17.68 -0.93
CA GLY A 498 -50.27 18.63 -0.53
C GLY A 498 -51.27 18.03 0.46
N HIS A 499 -51.97 18.88 1.20
CA HIS A 499 -52.97 18.43 2.18
C HIS A 499 -54.23 17.86 1.55
N SER A 500 -54.77 16.80 2.17
CA SER A 500 -56.10 16.26 1.90
C SER A 500 -56.96 16.38 3.15
N PHE A 501 -57.94 17.28 3.11
CA PHE A 501 -58.71 17.70 4.27
C PHE A 501 -60.05 16.96 4.42
N THR A 502 -60.42 16.70 5.68
CA THR A 502 -61.77 16.33 6.08
C THR A 502 -62.30 17.30 7.12
N TRP A 503 -63.62 17.44 7.23
CA TRP A 503 -64.24 18.27 8.25
C TRP A 503 -64.34 17.54 9.59
N VAL A 504 -63.80 18.15 10.64
CA VAL A 504 -63.92 17.68 12.03
C VAL A 504 -64.78 18.69 12.79
N ILE A 505 -65.83 18.20 13.46
CA ILE A 505 -66.70 19.03 14.30
C ILE A 505 -66.04 19.18 15.67
N ASP A 506 -65.69 20.41 16.03
CA ASP A 506 -65.08 20.75 17.33
C ASP A 506 -66.14 20.91 18.42
N LYS A 507 -67.24 21.54 18.05
CA LYS A 507 -68.39 21.80 18.92
C LYS A 507 -69.65 21.71 18.09
N GLU A 508 -70.53 20.79 18.45
CA GLU A 508 -71.86 20.72 17.85
C GLU A 508 -72.62 22.04 18.08
N ALA A 509 -73.28 22.54 17.04
CA ALA A 509 -74.14 23.70 17.18
C ALA A 509 -75.42 23.31 17.92
N THR A 510 -75.85 24.13 18.87
CA THR A 510 -77.14 23.95 19.55
C THR A 510 -78.15 24.99 19.06
N SER A 511 -79.39 24.91 19.53
CA SER A 511 -80.44 25.88 19.21
C SER A 511 -80.14 27.29 19.73
N THR A 512 -79.20 27.44 20.67
CA THR A 512 -78.87 28.71 21.32
C THR A 512 -77.40 29.09 21.20
N GLU A 513 -76.51 28.15 20.90
CA GLU A 513 -75.08 28.39 20.80
C GLU A 513 -74.53 28.00 19.43
N LYS A 514 -73.64 28.83 18.89
CA LYS A 514 -72.87 28.48 17.70
C LYS A 514 -71.99 27.25 17.98
N GLY A 515 -71.90 26.37 16.99
CA GLY A 515 -70.92 25.30 16.94
C GLY A 515 -69.64 25.76 16.25
N SER A 516 -68.67 24.87 16.12
CA SER A 516 -67.44 25.10 15.35
C SER A 516 -66.98 23.82 14.69
N LYS A 517 -66.40 23.94 13.50
CA LYS A 517 -65.71 22.85 12.80
C LYS A 517 -64.45 23.38 12.16
N HIS A 518 -63.47 22.50 11.92
CA HIS A 518 -62.29 22.83 11.15
C HIS A 518 -62.00 21.77 10.08
N GLU A 519 -61.17 22.14 9.11
CA GLU A 519 -60.60 21.20 8.15
C GLU A 519 -59.31 20.62 8.72
N GLN A 520 -59.25 19.30 8.89
CA GLN A 520 -58.07 18.58 9.37
C GLN A 520 -57.50 17.70 8.26
N CYS A 521 -56.19 17.76 8.06
CA CYS A 521 -55.48 16.91 7.11
C CYS A 521 -55.50 15.45 7.59
N THR A 522 -55.94 14.55 6.72
CA THR A 522 -56.09 13.10 7.02
C THR A 522 -54.77 12.36 7.22
N VAL A 523 -53.64 12.96 6.82
CA VAL A 523 -52.30 12.35 6.89
C VAL A 523 -51.50 12.86 8.10
N CYS A 524 -51.33 14.18 8.20
CA CYS A 524 -50.45 14.81 9.19
C CYS A 524 -51.19 15.50 10.35
N ASN A 525 -52.53 15.48 10.35
CA ASN A 525 -53.37 16.18 11.33
C ASN A 525 -53.22 17.71 11.39
N TYR A 526 -52.61 18.33 10.37
CA TYR A 526 -52.62 19.78 10.24
C TYR A 526 -54.07 20.30 10.20
N ALA A 527 -54.42 21.18 11.12
CA ALA A 527 -55.76 21.77 11.25
C ALA A 527 -55.75 23.22 10.76
N LYS A 528 -56.68 23.55 9.88
CA LYS A 528 -56.96 24.95 9.54
C LYS A 528 -57.71 25.65 10.67
N THR A 529 -57.79 26.97 10.60
CA THR A 529 -58.60 27.77 11.52
C THR A 529 -60.06 27.29 11.50
N ALA A 530 -60.61 27.04 12.69
CA ALA A 530 -62.01 26.65 12.84
C ALA A 530 -62.95 27.75 12.32
N VAL A 531 -64.00 27.32 11.63
CA VAL A 531 -65.10 28.16 11.17
C VAL A 531 -66.33 27.91 12.03
N GLU A 532 -67.12 28.96 12.26
CA GLU A 532 -68.35 28.86 13.05
C GLU A 532 -69.44 28.09 12.30
N ILE A 533 -70.13 27.19 13.01
CA ILE A 533 -71.38 26.60 12.57
C ILE A 533 -72.53 27.44 13.18
N PRO A 534 -73.41 28.04 12.37
CA PRO A 534 -74.49 28.86 12.90
C PRO A 534 -75.48 28.05 13.78
N PRO A 535 -76.19 28.69 14.73
CA PRO A 535 -77.13 28.02 15.64
C PRO A 535 -78.30 27.41 14.88
N VAL A 536 -78.73 26.23 15.32
CA VAL A 536 -79.79 25.46 14.66
C VAL A 536 -81.14 26.15 14.88
N LYS A 537 -81.66 26.85 13.86
CA LYS A 537 -83.01 27.43 13.89
C LYS A 537 -84.05 26.32 13.74
N THR A 538 -84.86 26.14 14.78
CA THR A 538 -86.04 25.27 14.81
C THR A 538 -87.12 25.78 13.87
N GLY A 539 -87.47 24.95 12.87
CA GLY A 539 -88.72 25.11 12.12
C GLY A 539 -88.59 24.88 10.62
N THR A 540 -88.47 23.61 10.22
CA THR A 540 -89.29 22.95 9.18
C THR A 540 -88.85 21.49 9.15
N GLU A 541 -89.77 20.56 9.41
CA GLU A 541 -89.60 19.19 8.95
C GLU A 541 -89.42 19.23 7.43
N GLU A 542 -88.20 19.02 6.96
CA GLU A 542 -87.99 18.59 5.58
C GLU A 542 -88.54 17.16 5.50
N THR A 543 -89.77 17.03 5.03
CA THR A 543 -90.26 15.79 4.45
C THR A 543 -89.31 15.41 3.31
N LYS A 544 -88.33 14.56 3.63
CA LYS A 544 -87.42 13.98 2.65
C LYS A 544 -88.26 13.21 1.65
N THR A 545 -88.32 13.68 0.41
CA THR A 545 -89.09 13.00 -0.64
C THR A 545 -88.35 11.72 -1.02
N SER A 546 -88.98 10.56 -0.80
CA SER A 546 -88.43 9.28 -1.26
C SER A 546 -88.79 9.10 -2.73
N TYR A 547 -87.80 9.06 -3.60
CA TYR A 547 -88.01 8.86 -5.04
C TYR A 547 -88.06 7.37 -5.41
N LYS A 548 -88.88 7.02 -6.40
CA LYS A 548 -89.07 5.63 -6.83
C LYS A 548 -88.11 5.26 -7.94
N ILE A 549 -87.41 4.14 -7.79
CA ILE A 549 -86.57 3.58 -8.86
C ILE A 549 -87.48 2.88 -9.88
N ILE A 550 -87.33 3.26 -11.15
CA ILE A 550 -88.16 2.76 -12.25
C ILE A 550 -87.46 1.62 -12.98
N GLU A 551 -86.13 1.64 -13.07
CA GLU A 551 -85.34 0.68 -13.85
C GLU A 551 -83.93 0.53 -13.28
N GLY A 552 -83.35 -0.68 -13.39
CA GLY A 552 -81.97 -0.95 -13.04
C GLY A 552 -81.71 -1.35 -11.58
N SER A 553 -82.75 -1.56 -10.76
CA SER A 553 -82.56 -2.15 -9.42
C SER A 553 -81.98 -3.56 -9.52
N GLU A 554 -81.07 -3.92 -8.61
CA GLU A 554 -80.39 -5.23 -8.55
C GLU A 554 -79.56 -5.59 -9.80
N SER A 555 -79.19 -4.59 -10.61
CA SER A 555 -78.34 -4.80 -11.79
C SER A 555 -76.99 -5.42 -11.42
N SER A 556 -76.40 -6.18 -12.35
CA SER A 556 -75.08 -6.80 -12.16
C SER A 556 -74.06 -6.33 -13.18
N TYR A 557 -72.81 -6.20 -12.76
CA TYR A 557 -71.65 -5.89 -13.61
C TYR A 557 -70.55 -6.93 -13.43
N VAL A 558 -70.02 -7.47 -14.52
CA VAL A 558 -68.83 -8.34 -14.50
C VAL A 558 -67.60 -7.47 -14.69
N LEU A 559 -66.62 -7.60 -13.78
CA LEU A 559 -65.35 -6.87 -13.87
C LEU A 559 -64.72 -7.03 -15.26
N GLN A 560 -64.25 -5.91 -15.82
CA GLN A 560 -63.63 -5.79 -17.14
C GLN A 560 -64.52 -6.09 -18.35
N SER A 561 -65.83 -6.25 -18.18
CA SER A 561 -66.76 -6.49 -19.32
C SER A 561 -66.90 -5.30 -20.28
N GLY A 562 -66.42 -4.11 -19.91
CA GLY A 562 -66.57 -2.88 -20.69
C GLY A 562 -67.98 -2.27 -20.68
N ASN A 563 -68.98 -2.98 -20.13
CA ASN A 563 -70.36 -2.53 -20.03
C ASN A 563 -70.54 -1.40 -19.00
N SER A 564 -71.64 -0.66 -19.09
CA SER A 564 -72.01 0.34 -18.09
C SER A 564 -73.26 -0.12 -17.33
N LEU A 565 -73.48 0.43 -16.14
CA LEU A 565 -74.64 0.11 -15.31
C LEU A 565 -75.57 1.32 -15.23
N THR A 566 -76.78 1.18 -15.76
CA THR A 566 -77.75 2.28 -15.86
C THR A 566 -78.95 2.06 -14.94
N ILE A 567 -79.31 3.10 -14.19
CA ILE A 567 -80.44 3.13 -13.27
C ILE A 567 -81.29 4.35 -13.57
N ARG A 568 -82.62 4.17 -13.62
CA ARG A 568 -83.60 5.24 -13.87
C ARG A 568 -84.46 5.47 -12.65
N VAL A 569 -84.59 6.72 -12.23
CA VAL A 569 -85.38 7.13 -11.06
C VAL A 569 -86.44 8.15 -11.46
N ASP A 570 -87.64 7.98 -10.91
CA ASP A 570 -88.80 8.87 -11.07
C ASP A 570 -88.59 10.16 -10.27
N ALA A 571 -87.63 10.96 -10.72
CA ALA A 571 -87.19 12.17 -10.04
C ALA A 571 -86.78 13.23 -11.06
N GLU A 572 -87.01 14.49 -10.70
CA GLU A 572 -86.71 15.64 -11.55
C GLU A 572 -85.19 15.86 -11.67
N PHE A 573 -84.69 15.86 -12.91
CA PHE A 573 -83.25 15.99 -13.19
C PHE A 573 -82.65 17.30 -12.68
N SER A 574 -83.42 18.38 -12.69
CA SER A 574 -82.99 19.72 -12.23
C SER A 574 -82.56 19.75 -10.76
N LYS A 575 -83.06 18.81 -9.95
CA LYS A 575 -82.78 18.71 -8.51
C LYS A 575 -81.67 17.73 -8.18
N PHE A 576 -81.08 17.06 -9.18
CA PHE A 576 -80.08 16.01 -8.95
C PHE A 576 -78.77 16.59 -8.38
N ALA A 577 -78.36 16.07 -7.22
CA ALA A 577 -77.23 16.57 -6.44
C ALA A 577 -75.99 15.66 -6.49
N GLY A 578 -76.16 14.36 -6.73
CA GLY A 578 -75.02 13.44 -6.87
C GLY A 578 -75.32 12.00 -6.51
N ILE A 579 -74.26 11.20 -6.38
CA ILE A 579 -74.32 9.75 -6.16
C ILE A 579 -73.34 9.36 -5.07
N LYS A 580 -73.73 8.41 -4.23
CA LYS A 580 -72.87 7.67 -3.32
C LYS A 580 -72.90 6.18 -3.64
N VAL A 581 -71.74 5.54 -3.55
CA VAL A 581 -71.59 4.08 -3.58
C VAL A 581 -70.99 3.66 -2.25
N ASP A 582 -71.66 2.73 -1.55
CA ASP A 582 -71.33 2.28 -0.19
C ASP A 582 -71.11 3.43 0.81
N GLY A 583 -71.92 4.49 0.68
CA GLY A 583 -71.86 5.68 1.53
C GLY A 583 -70.79 6.71 1.12
N VAL A 584 -69.93 6.41 0.15
CA VAL A 584 -68.88 7.31 -0.35
C VAL A 584 -69.37 8.07 -1.58
N GLN A 585 -69.30 9.41 -1.55
CA GLN A 585 -69.69 10.25 -2.68
C GLN A 585 -68.69 10.13 -3.85
N ILE A 586 -69.19 9.84 -5.05
CA ILE A 586 -68.34 9.60 -6.22
C ILE A 586 -68.26 10.86 -7.11
N GLY A 587 -67.08 11.11 -7.69
CA GLY A 587 -66.85 12.24 -8.58
C GLY A 587 -67.64 12.16 -9.89
N LYS A 588 -67.98 13.31 -10.48
CA LYS A 588 -68.75 13.42 -11.74
C LYS A 588 -68.11 12.70 -12.92
N ASP A 589 -66.79 12.49 -12.91
CA ASP A 589 -66.11 11.78 -13.99
C ASP A 589 -66.47 10.29 -14.06
N ASN A 590 -67.02 9.72 -12.96
CA ASN A 590 -67.30 8.29 -12.81
C ASN A 590 -68.70 7.85 -13.28
N TYR A 591 -69.57 8.80 -13.64
CA TYR A 591 -70.93 8.52 -14.09
C TYR A 591 -71.43 9.56 -15.08
N ASP A 592 -72.41 9.20 -15.89
CA ASP A 592 -73.15 10.13 -16.75
C ASP A 592 -74.59 10.24 -16.26
N VAL A 593 -75.20 11.41 -16.40
CA VAL A 593 -76.59 11.64 -16.00
C VAL A 593 -77.32 12.46 -17.06
N LYS A 594 -78.56 12.07 -17.40
CA LYS A 594 -79.37 12.71 -18.45
C LYS A 594 -80.85 12.84 -18.08
N SER A 595 -81.56 13.73 -18.79
CA SER A 595 -82.99 14.00 -18.63
C SER A 595 -83.88 12.96 -19.34
N GLY A 596 -85.11 12.76 -18.82
CA GLY A 596 -86.06 11.74 -19.28
C GLY A 596 -86.48 10.75 -18.17
N SER A 597 -86.94 11.29 -17.03
CA SER A 597 -86.65 10.75 -15.67
C SER A 597 -85.15 10.82 -15.37
N THR A 598 -84.70 10.91 -14.11
CA THR A 598 -83.25 11.00 -13.83
C THR A 598 -82.61 9.65 -14.14
N ILE A 599 -81.83 9.58 -15.24
CA ILE A 599 -81.12 8.37 -15.66
C ILE A 599 -79.65 8.55 -15.33
N VAL A 600 -79.13 7.65 -14.50
CA VAL A 600 -77.75 7.59 -14.05
C VAL A 600 -77.06 6.39 -14.69
N THR A 601 -75.89 6.59 -15.30
CA THR A 601 -75.07 5.51 -15.85
C THR A 601 -73.69 5.53 -15.19
N LEU A 602 -73.37 4.50 -14.39
CA LEU A 602 -72.04 4.31 -13.84
C LEU A 602 -71.09 3.80 -14.94
N LYS A 603 -69.94 4.46 -15.09
CA LYS A 603 -68.94 4.10 -16.11
C LYS A 603 -68.19 2.83 -15.72
N SER A 604 -67.86 2.03 -16.73
CA SER A 604 -67.05 0.80 -16.57
C SER A 604 -65.71 1.07 -15.87
N SER A 605 -65.07 2.21 -16.14
CA SER A 605 -63.82 2.62 -15.50
C SER A 605 -63.95 2.71 -13.99
N TYR A 606 -65.08 3.20 -13.49
CA TYR A 606 -65.35 3.27 -12.05
C TYR A 606 -65.78 1.91 -11.49
N LEU A 607 -66.67 1.20 -12.17
CA LEU A 607 -67.14 -0.13 -11.73
C LEU A 607 -66.00 -1.15 -11.59
N ASN A 608 -64.95 -1.03 -12.41
CA ASN A 608 -63.73 -1.85 -12.32
C ASN A 608 -62.86 -1.58 -11.09
N THR A 609 -63.11 -0.49 -10.34
CA THR A 609 -62.39 -0.19 -9.10
C THR A 609 -63.03 -0.82 -7.86
N LEU A 610 -64.29 -1.28 -7.98
CA LEU A 610 -65.05 -1.86 -6.88
C LEU A 610 -64.70 -3.34 -6.71
N THR A 611 -64.72 -3.82 -5.47
CA THR A 611 -64.52 -5.23 -5.14
C THR A 611 -65.70 -6.08 -5.61
N ALA A 612 -65.52 -7.38 -5.84
CA ALA A 612 -66.66 -8.25 -6.12
C ALA A 612 -67.58 -8.36 -4.88
N GLY A 613 -68.90 -8.26 -5.08
CA GLY A 613 -69.88 -8.23 -3.99
C GLY A 613 -71.13 -7.38 -4.32
N THR A 614 -72.04 -7.30 -3.36
CA THR A 614 -73.23 -6.41 -3.45
C THR A 614 -72.87 -5.04 -2.89
N HIS A 615 -73.15 -4.00 -3.68
CA HIS A 615 -72.89 -2.60 -3.35
C HIS A 615 -74.19 -1.82 -3.23
N ASN A 616 -74.21 -0.84 -2.32
CA ASN A 616 -75.34 0.07 -2.17
C ASN A 616 -75.11 1.34 -3.01
N LEU A 617 -76.07 1.68 -3.87
CA LEU A 617 -76.11 2.93 -4.62
C LEU A 617 -77.17 3.85 -4.02
N GLU A 618 -76.75 5.03 -3.56
CA GLU A 618 -77.65 6.11 -3.16
C GLU A 618 -77.54 7.28 -4.13
N MET A 619 -78.67 7.69 -4.71
CA MET A 619 -78.78 8.86 -5.57
C MET A 619 -79.44 9.99 -4.77
N LEU A 620 -78.88 11.19 -4.87
CA LEU A 620 -79.22 12.35 -4.05
C LEU A 620 -79.86 13.44 -4.92
N TRP A 621 -80.97 14.01 -4.44
CA TRP A 621 -81.56 15.25 -4.93
C TRP A 621 -81.54 16.31 -3.83
N THR A 622 -81.75 17.57 -4.20
CA THR A 622 -81.79 18.69 -3.25
C THR A 622 -82.90 18.57 -2.19
N ASP A 623 -83.91 17.73 -2.42
CA ASP A 623 -85.10 17.55 -1.56
C ASP A 623 -85.41 16.08 -1.22
N GLY A 624 -84.53 15.13 -1.54
CA GLY A 624 -84.81 13.70 -1.39
C GLY A 624 -83.66 12.76 -1.79
N SER A 625 -83.85 11.46 -1.59
CA SER A 625 -82.93 10.43 -2.09
C SER A 625 -83.67 9.17 -2.53
N ALA A 626 -82.98 8.33 -3.31
CA ALA A 626 -83.40 6.99 -3.67
C ALA A 626 -82.21 6.04 -3.54
N SER A 627 -82.44 4.82 -3.05
CA SER A 627 -81.39 3.81 -2.88
C SER A 627 -81.78 2.49 -3.52
N THR A 628 -80.80 1.82 -4.13
CA THR A 628 -80.88 0.44 -4.61
C THR A 628 -79.53 -0.23 -4.42
N THR A 629 -79.50 -1.55 -4.57
CA THR A 629 -78.27 -2.31 -4.67
C THR A 629 -77.94 -2.66 -6.12
N PHE A 630 -76.67 -2.95 -6.37
CA PHE A 630 -76.17 -3.60 -7.59
C PHE A 630 -75.03 -4.57 -7.21
N THR A 631 -74.72 -5.54 -8.08
CA THR A 631 -73.72 -6.58 -7.78
C THR A 631 -72.53 -6.53 -8.74
N ILE A 632 -71.31 -6.48 -8.20
CA ILE A 632 -70.07 -6.68 -8.95
C ILE A 632 -69.70 -8.16 -8.92
N GLN A 633 -69.62 -8.79 -10.08
CA GLN A 633 -69.19 -10.18 -10.26
C GLN A 633 -67.71 -10.21 -10.66
N ALA A 634 -66.95 -11.14 -10.08
CA ALA A 634 -65.56 -11.37 -10.45
C ALA A 634 -65.44 -11.74 -11.93
N SER A 635 -64.38 -11.29 -12.60
CA SER A 635 -64.11 -11.67 -13.98
C SER A 635 -63.78 -13.16 -14.07
N VAL A 636 -64.41 -13.87 -15.01
CA VAL A 636 -64.13 -15.29 -15.25
C VAL A 636 -62.84 -15.39 -16.06
N ASN A 637 -61.71 -15.64 -15.39
CA ASN A 637 -60.48 -16.01 -16.07
C ASN A 637 -60.63 -17.45 -16.59
N GLN A 638 -60.94 -17.60 -17.89
CA GLN A 638 -60.47 -18.76 -18.64
C GLN A 638 -59.05 -18.48 -19.13
N ASN A 639 -58.10 -19.22 -18.59
CA ASN A 639 -56.91 -19.62 -19.34
C ASN A 639 -56.89 -21.15 -19.22
N PRO A 640 -56.69 -21.90 -20.32
CA PRO A 640 -55.32 -22.12 -20.77
C PRO A 640 -55.17 -22.27 -22.30
N ASP A 641 -54.03 -21.87 -22.85
CA ASP A 641 -53.03 -22.82 -23.37
C ASP A 641 -52.10 -22.22 -24.45
N ASN A 642 -50.88 -22.75 -24.42
CA ASN A 642 -49.98 -23.07 -25.54
C ASN A 642 -48.92 -22.08 -26.06
N LYS A 643 -47.68 -22.53 -25.83
CA LYS A 643 -46.60 -22.86 -26.81
C LYS A 643 -45.84 -21.75 -27.56
N ASN A 644 -44.51 -21.97 -27.54
CA ASN A 644 -43.51 -21.96 -28.63
C ASN A 644 -43.62 -20.82 -29.67
N GLN A 645 -42.56 -20.16 -30.12
CA GLN A 645 -41.24 -20.66 -30.50
C GLN A 645 -40.35 -19.46 -30.93
N GLU A 646 -39.05 -19.73 -31.06
CA GLU A 646 -38.03 -19.09 -31.93
C GLU A 646 -38.58 -18.15 -33.04
N THR A 647 -37.88 -17.10 -33.47
CA THR A 647 -36.67 -17.21 -34.30
C THR A 647 -36.00 -15.85 -34.49
N ALA A 648 -34.73 -15.94 -34.87
CA ALA A 648 -33.70 -14.94 -35.05
C ALA A 648 -33.88 -13.92 -36.20
N THR A 649 -32.87 -13.04 -36.23
CA THR A 649 -32.16 -12.41 -37.37
C THR A 649 -32.55 -11.01 -37.87
N ALA A 650 -31.62 -10.09 -37.52
CA ALA A 650 -30.78 -9.29 -38.43
C ALA A 650 -31.36 -8.08 -39.20
N SER A 651 -30.92 -6.92 -38.69
CA SER A 651 -30.10 -5.89 -39.36
C SER A 651 -30.57 -5.13 -40.61
N ASN A 652 -30.60 -3.81 -40.37
CA ASN A 652 -30.14 -2.71 -41.22
C ASN A 652 -30.92 -2.32 -42.48
N THR A 653 -31.50 -1.11 -42.44
CA THR A 653 -31.22 -0.07 -43.47
C THR A 653 -31.50 1.35 -42.94
N GLN A 654 -30.51 2.23 -43.04
CA GLN A 654 -30.61 3.70 -43.22
C GLN A 654 -29.98 3.95 -44.64
N PRO A 655 -30.17 5.06 -45.41
CA PRO A 655 -30.34 6.40 -44.86
C PRO A 655 -30.99 7.54 -45.67
N ALA A 656 -31.14 8.69 -44.98
CA ALA A 656 -30.56 10.02 -45.31
C ALA A 656 -31.54 11.19 -45.20
N THR A 657 -31.18 12.26 -44.47
CA THR A 657 -31.03 13.62 -45.04
C THR A 657 -30.29 14.60 -44.10
N GLN A 658 -29.65 15.59 -44.73
CA GLN A 658 -28.65 16.57 -44.27
C GLN A 658 -29.30 17.72 -43.43
N THR A 659 -28.60 18.64 -42.74
CA THR A 659 -27.79 19.74 -43.32
C THR A 659 -27.05 20.60 -42.25
N ASN A 660 -25.81 21.02 -42.57
CA ASN A 660 -25.05 22.27 -42.30
C ASN A 660 -25.13 22.99 -40.92
N THR A 661 -24.02 23.41 -40.27
CA THR A 661 -23.10 24.48 -40.75
C THR A 661 -21.81 24.64 -39.89
N LYS A 662 -20.67 24.80 -40.59
CA LYS A 662 -19.57 25.79 -40.48
C LYS A 662 -18.74 26.04 -39.18
N GLN A 663 -17.45 25.71 -39.33
CA GLN A 663 -16.22 26.22 -38.68
C GLN A 663 -16.10 27.76 -38.60
N THR A 664 -15.43 28.29 -37.55
CA THR A 664 -14.17 29.08 -37.68
C THR A 664 -13.47 29.33 -36.32
N THR A 665 -12.19 29.66 -36.46
CA THR A 665 -11.05 29.72 -35.53
C THR A 665 -10.83 31.04 -34.76
N ASP A 666 -10.04 30.93 -33.68
CA ASP A 666 -8.83 31.74 -33.33
C ASP A 666 -8.82 32.82 -32.22
N LYS A 667 -7.71 32.77 -31.46
CA LYS A 667 -6.97 33.80 -30.68
C LYS A 667 -7.34 34.19 -29.24
N SER A 668 -6.34 33.98 -28.36
CA SER A 668 -6.15 34.55 -27.01
C SER A 668 -5.62 36.00 -27.03
N PRO A 669 -5.74 36.77 -25.92
CA PRO A 669 -4.93 37.97 -25.67
C PRO A 669 -3.95 37.82 -24.49
N LYS A 670 -2.84 38.59 -24.58
CA LYS A 670 -1.77 38.79 -23.56
C LYS A 670 -2.05 40.04 -22.70
N THR A 671 -1.59 40.02 -21.44
CA THR A 671 -0.96 41.12 -20.64
C THR A 671 -0.17 40.44 -19.49
N GLY A 672 0.94 40.88 -18.89
CA GLY A 672 1.87 42.01 -19.01
C GLY A 672 2.97 41.81 -17.93
N ASP A 673 4.23 42.02 -18.28
CA ASP A 673 5.43 41.78 -17.44
C ASP A 673 5.80 42.98 -16.54
N TYR A 674 6.30 42.68 -15.33
CA TYR A 674 7.35 43.47 -14.66
C TYR A 674 8.35 42.53 -13.97
N ASN A 675 9.50 42.29 -14.60
CA ASN A 675 10.67 41.72 -13.93
C ASN A 675 11.90 42.56 -14.28
N ASN A 676 12.33 43.39 -13.31
CA ASN A 676 13.55 44.19 -13.42
C ASN A 676 14.75 43.40 -12.83
N PRO A 677 15.67 42.86 -13.67
CA PRO A 677 16.80 42.05 -13.21
C PRO A 677 17.83 42.83 -12.37
N LEU A 678 17.78 44.17 -12.35
CA LEU A 678 18.66 44.99 -11.51
C LEU A 678 18.34 44.86 -10.01
N VAL A 679 17.09 44.53 -9.65
CA VAL A 679 16.70 44.35 -8.25
C VAL A 679 17.34 43.08 -7.68
N TRP A 680 17.39 42.00 -8.46
CA TRP A 680 17.99 40.72 -8.05
C TRP A 680 19.52 40.79 -7.93
N ALA A 681 20.16 41.56 -8.80
CA ALA A 681 21.61 41.82 -8.70
C ALA A 681 21.98 42.62 -7.45
N ALA A 682 21.13 43.58 -7.03
CA ALA A 682 21.34 44.35 -5.81
C ALA A 682 21.25 43.49 -4.53
N TRP A 683 20.39 42.46 -4.52
CA TRP A 683 20.28 41.53 -3.39
C TRP A 683 21.47 40.57 -3.26
N LEU A 684 22.10 40.19 -4.36
CA LEU A 684 23.29 39.33 -4.34
C LEU A 684 24.51 40.05 -3.74
N ILE A 685 24.72 41.31 -4.10
CA ILE A 685 25.87 42.10 -3.60
C ILE A 685 25.77 42.34 -2.08
N VAL A 686 24.56 42.55 -1.55
CA VAL A 686 24.34 42.71 -0.09
C VAL A 686 24.62 41.42 0.67
N SER A 687 24.41 40.24 0.05
CA SER A 687 24.67 38.95 0.69
C SER A 687 26.17 38.63 0.82
N GLU A 688 26.99 39.02 -0.15
CA GLU A 688 28.43 38.76 -0.11
C GLU A 688 29.16 39.64 0.91
N ILE A 689 28.72 40.88 1.10
CA ILE A 689 29.28 41.79 2.12
C ILE A 689 29.04 41.25 3.54
N ILE A 690 27.90 40.57 3.77
CA ILE A 690 27.58 39.95 5.07
C ILE A 690 28.45 38.72 5.32
N ILE A 691 28.72 37.91 4.29
CA ILE A 691 29.58 36.72 4.42
C ILE A 691 31.04 37.12 4.68
N ALA A 692 31.56 38.10 3.92
CA ALA A 692 32.93 38.59 4.08
C ALA A 692 33.18 39.20 5.47
N SER A 693 32.21 39.95 6.01
CA SER A 693 32.32 40.53 7.35
C SER A 693 32.25 39.46 8.47
N THR A 694 31.52 38.36 8.27
CA THR A 694 31.47 37.24 9.22
C THR A 694 32.77 36.43 9.25
N VAL A 695 33.40 36.23 8.09
CA VAL A 695 34.71 35.56 7.97
C VAL A 695 35.82 36.43 8.56
N TYR A 696 35.80 37.75 8.32
CA TYR A 696 36.74 38.69 8.92
C TYR A 696 36.63 38.73 10.46
N TYR A 697 35.41 38.71 11.00
CA TYR A 697 35.18 38.71 12.45
C TYR A 697 35.63 37.39 13.13
N ARG A 698 35.54 36.25 12.43
CA ARG A 698 36.05 34.95 12.92
C ARG A 698 37.58 34.87 12.93
N LYS A 699 38.26 35.48 11.96
CA LYS A 699 39.72 35.47 11.88
C LYS A 699 40.39 36.35 12.96
N LYS A 700 39.72 37.41 13.41
CA LYS A 700 40.25 38.32 14.45
C LYS A 700 40.11 37.77 15.89
N LYS A 701 39.39 36.66 16.09
CA LYS A 701 39.17 36.03 17.41
C LYS A 701 40.16 34.89 17.72
N HIS A 702 41.07 34.58 16.79
CA HIS A 702 42.09 33.53 16.91
C HIS A 702 43.50 34.04 16.58
N LEU A 703 43.76 35.32 16.85
CA LEU A 703 45.10 35.89 16.95
C LEU A 703 45.30 36.47 18.34
#